data_AF-A0A0J8YDY1-F1
#
_entry.id   AF-A0A0J8YDY1-F1
#
_cell.length_a   1.000
_cell.length_b   1.000
_cell.length_c   1.000
_cell.angle_alpha   90.00
_cell.angle_beta   90.00
_cell.angle_gamma   90.00
#
_symmetry.space_group_name_H-M   'P 1'
#
loop_
_entity.id
_entity.type
_entity.pdbx_description
1 polymer ?
#
loop_
_entity_poly.entity_id
_entity_poly.type
_entity_poly.pdbx_seq_one_letter_code
_entity_poly.pdbx_strand_id
1 'polypeptide(L)'
;CIKLLICIEDQKNTENNNYSVLNKIKQFFQPYLSGTHASLSQRIALMNECITSSMITRRSLGFEMLSTALDGPDWSGFGVGEFGARPRDYGYKPNYDELVEWRSAFIDVIIQLAASGDPELERPARSILADKFRGIWFQEAMRDKLVDAARTLNVLSPWIEGWKAVRTTIYFDYNKHGDGDNVEQLPDNLAILDKELEPIELISTIKIYVLSAIHEYWALDADFNYEDADKYTAAEKRLEVKALQLGQNFAISDHVLEELGSELFSVGEMPLRAFGRGLVRGSHDQRVYWQGLIDQIEKQPNVNKNYGVLAGFIEEVNSVDPSLAQKFLDQCAQHPELRQVLVGLHPRREFTETDLNRCMSVLDDPEISPHMYGPILWRDQYVNLSAGRVIKLAHRLLSKKNGDDVVLDALSMRLPRQEVAEDTLGTDLRQIGLRAAIIRVQRDHRDSGGSTDYRMERVVSAALRFGGYESEKQEWLNTIFSVVDRHYCCIQSFKNSIQTTAALMPEAFLNRIFEGAEEQKKRRLFFINRSSSRGLPLAKIDIDNLIEWCMAKNDPNVWPSIAAGINLWSKDALSYEAPKDPEQNELTLTEDAIKFLEASPDPGSILKIFAERVTPSSWSGSRASVMQPRVEALGQLITHQRSDISKPAKAAYQQLKTLVENEKQREQCEDSQREQRFE
;
A
#
# COMPACT_ATOMS: atom_id res chain seq x y z
N CYS A 1 -28.50 -15.56 26.44
CA CYS A 1 -27.09 -15.15 26.26
C CYS A 1 -26.89 -14.25 25.04
N ILE A 2 -27.16 -14.70 23.81
CA ILE A 2 -26.93 -13.86 22.61
C ILE A 2 -27.68 -12.52 22.62
N LYS A 3 -28.94 -12.48 23.07
CA LYS A 3 -29.68 -11.22 23.24
C LYS A 3 -28.99 -10.22 24.18
N LEU A 4 -28.29 -10.71 25.22
CA LEU A 4 -27.49 -9.85 26.11
C LEU A 4 -26.25 -9.31 25.39
N LEU A 5 -25.59 -10.11 24.56
CA LEU A 5 -24.45 -9.65 23.75
C LEU A 5 -24.88 -8.57 22.76
N ILE A 6 -26.07 -8.72 22.15
CA ILE A 6 -26.65 -7.70 21.27
C ILE A 6 -26.93 -6.42 22.06
N CYS A 7 -27.54 -6.51 23.25
CA CYS A 7 -27.76 -5.34 24.11
C CYS A 7 -26.45 -4.66 24.54
N ILE A 8 -25.36 -5.41 24.75
CA ILE A 8 -24.04 -4.84 25.04
C ILE A 8 -23.50 -4.11 23.81
N GLU A 9 -23.69 -4.65 22.61
CA GLU A 9 -23.30 -4.01 21.35
C GLU A 9 -24.08 -2.71 21.12
N ASP A 10 -25.38 -2.69 21.44
CA ASP A 10 -26.24 -1.52 21.29
C ASP A 10 -25.82 -0.33 22.19
N GLN A 11 -25.12 -0.59 23.30
CA GLN A 11 -24.69 0.43 24.27
C GLN A 11 -23.29 1.00 24.00
N LYS A 12 -22.63 0.60 22.90
CA LYS A 12 -21.27 1.07 22.59
C LYS A 12 -21.24 2.52 22.10
N ASN A 13 -20.36 3.33 22.71
CA ASN A 13 -19.90 4.60 22.13
C ASN A 13 -18.78 4.32 21.12
N THR A 14 -18.75 5.11 20.04
CA THR A 14 -17.86 5.00 18.86
C THR A 14 -16.35 4.99 19.15
N GLU A 15 -15.90 5.20 20.40
CA GLU A 15 -14.49 5.26 20.79
C GLU A 15 -13.92 3.93 21.34
N ASN A 16 -14.75 2.93 21.69
CA ASN A 16 -14.31 1.65 22.24
C ASN A 16 -14.62 0.47 21.30
N ASN A 17 -13.69 0.21 20.36
CA ASN A 17 -13.75 -0.96 19.48
C ASN A 17 -13.41 -2.26 20.21
N ASN A 18 -14.36 -2.80 20.99
CA ASN A 18 -14.31 -4.19 21.45
C ASN A 18 -14.68 -5.13 20.30
N TYR A 19 -13.71 -5.36 19.39
CA TYR A 19 -13.81 -6.31 18.27
C TYR A 19 -14.21 -7.73 18.70
N SER A 20 -14.02 -8.09 19.98
CA SER A 20 -14.27 -9.44 20.51
C SER A 20 -15.75 -9.83 20.62
N VAL A 21 -16.65 -8.90 20.97
CA VAL A 21 -18.09 -9.22 21.16
C VAL A 21 -18.79 -9.39 19.82
N LEU A 22 -18.55 -8.46 18.90
CA LEU A 22 -19.11 -8.48 17.55
C LEU A 22 -18.73 -9.78 16.81
N ASN A 23 -17.45 -10.14 16.85
CA ASN A 23 -16.96 -11.39 16.23
C ASN A 23 -17.60 -12.63 16.85
N LYS A 24 -17.87 -12.62 18.17
CA LYS A 24 -18.54 -13.74 18.85
C LYS A 24 -20.01 -13.89 18.45
N ILE A 25 -20.72 -12.76 18.26
CA ILE A 25 -22.10 -12.79 17.75
C ILE A 25 -22.12 -13.37 16.33
N LYS A 26 -21.24 -12.91 15.43
CA LYS A 26 -21.12 -13.42 14.05
C LYS A 26 -20.80 -14.92 14.02
N GLN A 27 -19.87 -15.37 14.87
CA GLN A 27 -19.48 -16.79 14.96
C GLN A 27 -20.67 -17.72 15.21
N PHE A 28 -21.67 -17.30 16.01
CA PHE A 28 -22.88 -18.11 16.25
C PHE A 28 -23.74 -18.35 15.00
N PHE A 29 -23.52 -17.58 13.92
CA PHE A 29 -24.21 -17.75 12.65
C PHE A 29 -23.42 -18.55 11.64
N GLN A 30 -22.19 -18.97 11.93
CA GLN A 30 -21.46 -19.87 11.05
C GLN A 30 -22.16 -21.24 10.96
N PRO A 31 -22.15 -21.89 9.79
CA PRO A 31 -22.73 -23.23 9.63
C PRO A 31 -21.92 -24.30 10.36
N TYR A 32 -20.61 -24.11 10.52
CA TYR A 32 -19.69 -25.02 11.21
C TYR A 32 -18.78 -24.27 12.20
N LEU A 33 -18.38 -24.94 13.29
CA LEU A 33 -17.55 -24.39 14.38
C LEU A 33 -18.15 -23.15 15.08
N SER A 34 -19.48 -23.05 15.10
CA SER A 34 -20.19 -21.88 15.63
C SER A 34 -20.17 -21.78 17.16
N GLY A 35 -19.78 -22.84 17.87
CA GLY A 35 -19.82 -22.90 19.33
C GLY A 35 -21.24 -22.91 19.93
N THR A 36 -22.26 -23.22 19.12
CA THR A 36 -23.67 -23.27 19.55
C THR A 36 -24.46 -24.38 18.85
N HIS A 37 -25.40 -24.99 19.58
CA HIS A 37 -26.38 -25.97 19.08
C HIS A 37 -27.76 -25.34 18.79
N ALA A 38 -27.85 -24.00 18.74
CA ALA A 38 -29.09 -23.31 18.38
C ALA A 38 -29.58 -23.76 16.99
N SER A 39 -30.88 -24.04 16.88
CA SER A 39 -31.50 -24.52 15.64
C SER A 39 -31.48 -23.46 14.55
N LEU A 40 -31.59 -23.89 13.28
CA LEU A 40 -31.72 -23.02 12.13
C LEU A 40 -32.85 -21.98 12.31
N SER A 41 -34.02 -22.43 12.77
CA SER A 41 -35.17 -21.55 13.03
C SER A 41 -34.90 -20.51 14.12
N GLN A 42 -34.19 -20.86 15.19
CA GLN A 42 -33.82 -19.92 16.25
C GLN A 42 -32.85 -18.84 15.74
N ARG A 43 -31.89 -19.22 14.90
CA ARG A 43 -30.92 -18.30 14.33
C ARG A 43 -31.59 -17.35 13.34
N ILE A 44 -32.40 -17.85 12.40
CA ILE A 44 -33.16 -17.03 11.45
C ILE A 44 -34.08 -16.04 12.19
N ALA A 45 -34.82 -16.50 13.21
CA ALA A 45 -35.72 -15.63 13.97
C ALA A 45 -34.98 -14.47 14.64
N LEU A 46 -33.83 -14.73 15.26
CA LEU A 46 -33.02 -13.70 15.90
C LEU A 46 -32.40 -12.72 14.90
N MET A 47 -31.91 -13.23 13.77
CA MET A 47 -31.37 -12.41 12.69
C MET A 47 -32.45 -11.48 12.13
N ASN A 48 -33.65 -11.99 11.85
CA ASN A 48 -34.77 -11.19 11.37
C ASN A 48 -35.23 -10.14 12.40
N GLU A 49 -35.20 -10.47 13.70
CA GLU A 49 -35.41 -9.49 14.79
C GLU A 49 -34.39 -8.34 14.75
N CYS A 50 -33.14 -8.62 14.35
CA CYS A 50 -32.11 -7.59 14.18
C CYS A 50 -32.30 -6.77 12.91
N ILE A 51 -32.55 -7.41 11.77
CA ILE A 51 -32.74 -6.75 10.45
C ILE A 51 -33.95 -5.82 10.47
N THR A 52 -35.06 -6.25 11.08
CA THR A 52 -36.31 -5.45 11.16
C THR A 52 -36.26 -4.35 12.23
N SER A 53 -35.14 -4.20 12.94
CA SER A 53 -34.99 -3.17 13.95
C SER A 53 -34.97 -1.76 13.34
N SER A 54 -35.49 -0.79 14.09
CA SER A 54 -35.35 0.63 13.78
C SER A 54 -33.94 1.17 14.10
N MET A 55 -33.13 0.43 14.85
CA MET A 55 -31.74 0.80 15.14
C MET A 55 -30.82 0.41 13.99
N ILE A 56 -30.19 1.39 13.34
CA ILE A 56 -29.30 1.20 12.19
C ILE A 56 -28.15 0.23 12.52
N THR A 57 -27.54 0.36 13.70
CA THR A 57 -26.46 -0.52 14.16
C THR A 57 -26.91 -1.98 14.29
N ARG A 58 -28.10 -2.21 14.87
CA ARG A 58 -28.67 -3.55 15.02
C ARG A 58 -29.11 -4.16 13.68
N ARG A 59 -29.64 -3.33 12.78
CA ARG A 59 -29.94 -3.74 11.39
C ARG A 59 -28.67 -4.19 10.66
N SER A 60 -27.61 -3.37 10.73
CA SER A 60 -26.30 -3.70 10.17
C SER A 60 -25.77 -5.03 10.72
N LEU A 61 -25.86 -5.23 12.04
CA LEU A 61 -25.48 -6.48 12.68
C LEU A 61 -26.28 -7.68 12.13
N GLY A 62 -27.58 -7.52 11.89
CA GLY A 62 -28.42 -8.55 11.26
C GLY A 62 -27.95 -8.94 9.86
N PHE A 63 -27.53 -7.98 9.04
CA PHE A 63 -26.94 -8.25 7.73
C PHE A 63 -25.58 -8.94 7.81
N GLU A 64 -24.76 -8.60 8.81
CA GLU A 64 -23.50 -9.31 9.03
C GLU A 64 -23.72 -10.76 9.48
N MET A 65 -24.74 -11.03 10.30
CA MET A 65 -25.17 -12.39 10.66
C MET A 65 -25.59 -13.17 9.40
N LEU A 66 -26.40 -12.55 8.52
CA LEU A 66 -26.85 -13.15 7.26
C LEU A 66 -25.67 -13.48 6.33
N SER A 67 -24.75 -12.54 6.16
CA SER A 67 -23.51 -12.76 5.40
C SER A 67 -22.71 -13.92 5.97
N THR A 68 -22.54 -13.97 7.30
CA THR A 68 -21.77 -15.03 7.98
C THR A 68 -22.43 -16.41 7.84
N ALA A 69 -23.77 -16.46 7.79
CA ALA A 69 -24.52 -17.70 7.62
C ALA A 69 -24.34 -18.34 6.25
N LEU A 70 -24.00 -17.55 5.24
CA LEU A 70 -23.77 -17.99 3.86
C LEU A 70 -22.29 -18.18 3.51
N ASP A 71 -21.37 -17.89 4.44
CA ASP A 71 -19.93 -18.03 4.21
C ASP A 71 -19.46 -19.48 3.99
N GLY A 72 -18.36 -19.62 3.23
CA GLY A 72 -17.66 -20.88 3.00
C GLY A 72 -16.40 -21.03 3.87
N PRO A 73 -15.70 -22.17 3.76
CA PRO A 73 -14.38 -22.37 4.38
C PRO A 73 -13.38 -21.27 4.01
N ASP A 74 -12.40 -20.93 4.86
CA ASP A 74 -12.02 -21.62 6.10
C ASP A 74 -12.75 -21.09 7.36
N TRP A 75 -13.60 -21.94 7.96
CA TRP A 75 -14.24 -21.64 9.24
C TRP A 75 -13.25 -21.81 10.39
N SER A 76 -13.26 -20.89 11.36
CA SER A 76 -12.36 -20.94 12.53
C SER A 76 -13.16 -21.11 13.84
N GLY A 77 -12.75 -22.08 14.67
CA GLY A 77 -13.25 -22.24 16.04
C GLY A 77 -12.48 -21.42 17.08
N PHE A 78 -11.65 -20.47 16.65
CA PHE A 78 -10.83 -19.66 17.57
C PHE A 78 -11.75 -18.82 18.49
N GLY A 79 -11.47 -18.82 19.79
CA GLY A 79 -12.29 -18.11 20.79
C GLY A 79 -13.51 -18.88 21.35
N VAL A 80 -13.73 -20.13 20.92
CA VAL A 80 -14.75 -21.05 21.51
C VAL A 80 -14.28 -21.61 22.87
N GLY A 81 -12.97 -21.61 23.14
CA GLY A 81 -12.40 -22.06 24.41
C GLY A 81 -12.43 -20.98 25.51
N GLU A 82 -12.70 -21.40 26.75
CA GLU A 82 -12.48 -20.61 27.96
C GLU A 82 -11.03 -20.80 28.43
N PHE A 83 -10.45 -19.75 29.05
CA PHE A 83 -9.03 -19.67 29.42
C PHE A 83 -8.51 -20.96 30.09
N GLY A 84 -7.60 -21.67 29.43
CA GLY A 84 -6.95 -22.88 29.96
C GLY A 84 -7.66 -24.22 29.73
N ALA A 85 -8.85 -24.27 29.11
CA ALA A 85 -9.56 -25.53 28.84
C ALA A 85 -9.78 -25.78 27.34
N ARG A 86 -9.58 -27.03 26.88
CA ARG A 86 -9.97 -27.46 25.53
C ARG A 86 -11.51 -27.50 25.41
N PRO A 87 -12.12 -26.99 24.34
CA PRO A 87 -13.57 -27.06 24.14
C PRO A 87 -14.09 -28.51 24.18
N ARG A 88 -15.25 -28.74 24.83
CA ARG A 88 -15.89 -30.08 24.89
C ARG A 88 -16.43 -30.50 23.52
N ASP A 89 -17.07 -29.58 22.82
CA ASP A 89 -17.43 -29.66 21.40
C ASP A 89 -17.38 -28.24 20.78
N TYR A 90 -17.59 -28.14 19.47
CA TYR A 90 -17.57 -26.87 18.73
C TYR A 90 -18.98 -26.45 18.24
N GLY A 91 -20.04 -26.97 18.86
CA GLY A 91 -21.43 -26.72 18.49
C GLY A 91 -21.95 -27.58 17.32
N TYR A 92 -22.93 -27.04 16.59
CA TYR A 92 -23.58 -27.69 15.47
C TYR A 92 -22.60 -28.09 14.36
N LYS A 93 -22.74 -29.31 13.84
CA LYS A 93 -21.91 -29.88 12.76
C LYS A 93 -22.83 -30.47 11.69
N PRO A 94 -23.25 -29.68 10.69
CA PRO A 94 -24.14 -30.18 9.65
C PRO A 94 -23.41 -31.22 8.80
N ASN A 95 -24.14 -32.26 8.39
CA ASN A 95 -23.75 -33.09 7.26
C ASN A 95 -24.00 -32.35 5.92
N TYR A 96 -23.71 -33.00 4.79
CA TYR A 96 -23.82 -32.36 3.48
C TYR A 96 -25.25 -31.87 3.16
N ASP A 97 -26.26 -32.70 3.38
CA ASP A 97 -27.67 -32.36 3.10
C ASP A 97 -28.18 -31.30 4.07
N GLU A 98 -27.80 -31.38 5.34
CA GLU A 98 -28.12 -30.36 6.35
C GLU A 98 -27.49 -29.00 6.02
N LEU A 99 -26.29 -28.98 5.40
CA LEU A 99 -25.67 -27.75 4.93
C LEU A 99 -26.39 -27.16 3.71
N VAL A 100 -26.88 -28.01 2.80
CA VAL A 100 -27.74 -27.59 1.67
C VAL A 100 -29.04 -26.96 2.20
N GLU A 101 -29.70 -27.61 3.17
CA GLU A 101 -30.92 -27.11 3.79
C GLU A 101 -30.67 -25.76 4.49
N TRP A 102 -29.58 -25.68 5.26
CA TRP A 102 -29.13 -24.46 5.91
C TRP A 102 -28.98 -23.30 4.91
N ARG A 103 -28.18 -23.49 3.85
CA ARG A 103 -27.90 -22.44 2.86
C ARG A 103 -29.17 -22.05 2.09
N SER A 104 -29.99 -23.04 1.74
CA SER A 104 -31.27 -22.81 1.06
C SER A 104 -32.19 -21.91 1.89
N ALA A 105 -32.29 -22.15 3.20
CA ALA A 105 -33.12 -21.34 4.09
C ALA A 105 -32.64 -19.88 4.20
N PHE A 106 -31.33 -19.63 4.26
CA PHE A 106 -30.80 -18.27 4.30
C PHE A 106 -30.91 -17.55 2.94
N ILE A 107 -30.81 -18.28 1.81
CA ILE A 107 -31.12 -17.73 0.47
C ILE A 107 -32.60 -17.33 0.39
N ASP A 108 -33.51 -18.14 0.93
CA ASP A 108 -34.94 -17.79 0.97
C ASP A 108 -35.21 -16.52 1.78
N VAL A 109 -34.47 -16.31 2.88
CA VAL A 109 -34.52 -15.05 3.62
C VAL A 109 -34.03 -13.88 2.77
N ILE A 110 -32.94 -14.04 2.01
CA ILE A 110 -32.48 -12.99 1.09
C ILE A 110 -33.56 -12.63 0.08
N ILE A 111 -34.20 -13.61 -0.56
CA ILE A 111 -35.26 -13.38 -1.55
C ILE A 111 -36.41 -12.61 -0.91
N GLN A 112 -36.82 -12.98 0.31
CA GLN A 112 -37.87 -12.25 1.04
C GLN A 112 -37.49 -10.80 1.34
N LEU A 113 -36.26 -10.55 1.78
CA LEU A 113 -35.76 -9.19 2.06
C LEU A 113 -35.63 -8.37 0.76
N ALA A 114 -35.19 -8.99 -0.32
CA ALA A 114 -35.06 -8.38 -1.64
C ALA A 114 -36.40 -8.09 -2.33
N ALA A 115 -37.50 -8.70 -1.85
CA ALA A 115 -38.86 -8.46 -2.32
C ALA A 115 -39.68 -7.60 -1.33
N SER A 116 -39.03 -6.98 -0.34
CA SER A 116 -39.73 -6.29 0.76
C SER A 116 -40.35 -4.95 0.37
N GLY A 117 -39.92 -4.34 -0.73
CA GLY A 117 -40.30 -2.98 -1.13
C GLY A 117 -39.55 -1.88 -0.36
N ASP A 118 -38.63 -2.24 0.55
CA ASP A 118 -37.80 -1.31 1.32
C ASP A 118 -36.36 -1.30 0.77
N PRO A 119 -35.92 -0.22 0.09
CA PRO A 119 -34.57 -0.13 -0.46
C PRO A 119 -33.44 -0.34 0.57
N GLU A 120 -33.68 -0.03 1.86
CA GLU A 120 -32.72 -0.25 2.95
C GLU A 120 -32.53 -1.74 3.28
N LEU A 121 -33.50 -2.58 2.93
CA LEU A 121 -33.43 -4.03 3.10
C LEU A 121 -33.06 -4.74 1.82
N GLU A 122 -33.59 -4.27 0.68
CA GLU A 122 -33.37 -4.89 -0.62
C GLU A 122 -31.91 -4.81 -1.05
N ARG A 123 -31.28 -3.63 -0.95
CA ARG A 123 -29.91 -3.42 -1.44
C ARG A 123 -28.89 -4.29 -0.70
N PRO A 124 -28.84 -4.32 0.65
CA PRO A 124 -27.88 -5.16 1.35
C PRO A 124 -28.12 -6.66 1.11
N ALA A 125 -29.37 -7.11 1.07
CA ALA A 125 -29.70 -8.52 0.84
C ALA A 125 -29.19 -9.01 -0.53
N ARG A 126 -29.43 -8.22 -1.59
CA ARG A 126 -28.98 -8.55 -2.94
C ARG A 126 -27.45 -8.51 -3.07
N SER A 127 -26.80 -7.55 -2.42
CA SER A 127 -25.32 -7.47 -2.36
C SER A 127 -24.72 -8.69 -1.66
N ILE A 128 -25.28 -9.11 -0.53
CA ILE A 128 -24.79 -10.29 0.22
C ILE A 128 -24.85 -11.54 -0.65
N LEU A 129 -25.94 -11.78 -1.39
CA LEU A 129 -26.01 -12.97 -2.23
C LEU A 129 -24.99 -12.91 -3.38
N ALA A 130 -24.80 -11.76 -4.00
CA ALA A 130 -23.78 -11.58 -5.03
C ALA A 130 -22.37 -11.90 -4.48
N ASP A 131 -22.03 -11.35 -3.31
CA ASP A 131 -20.73 -11.57 -2.66
C ASP A 131 -20.49 -13.06 -2.30
N LYS A 132 -21.54 -13.79 -1.92
CA LYS A 132 -21.46 -15.21 -1.53
C LYS A 132 -21.67 -16.18 -2.69
N PHE A 133 -22.11 -15.71 -3.86
CA PHE A 133 -22.53 -16.54 -4.98
C PHE A 133 -21.48 -17.59 -5.36
N ARG A 134 -20.24 -17.17 -5.67
CA ARG A 134 -19.16 -18.06 -6.09
C ARG A 134 -18.84 -19.13 -5.04
N GLY A 135 -18.78 -18.73 -3.76
CA GLY A 135 -18.49 -19.65 -2.65
C GLY A 135 -19.57 -20.72 -2.47
N ILE A 136 -20.84 -20.38 -2.71
CA ILE A 136 -21.95 -21.32 -2.67
C ILE A 136 -21.99 -22.19 -3.94
N TRP A 137 -21.63 -21.63 -5.10
CA TRP A 137 -21.64 -22.31 -6.40
C TRP A 137 -20.78 -23.59 -6.45
N PHE A 138 -19.67 -23.62 -5.70
CA PHE A 138 -18.83 -24.82 -5.55
C PHE A 138 -19.58 -26.03 -5.00
N GLN A 139 -20.68 -25.85 -4.27
CA GLN A 139 -21.52 -26.94 -3.83
C GLN A 139 -22.53 -27.28 -4.93
N GLU A 140 -22.31 -28.37 -5.66
CA GLU A 140 -23.13 -28.76 -6.83
C GLU A 140 -24.64 -28.79 -6.52
N ALA A 141 -25.02 -29.30 -5.34
CA ALA A 141 -26.42 -29.36 -4.91
C ALA A 141 -27.09 -28.00 -4.69
N MET A 142 -26.32 -26.90 -4.63
CA MET A 142 -26.83 -25.53 -4.48
C MET A 142 -26.98 -24.80 -5.82
N ARG A 143 -26.44 -25.33 -6.93
CA ARG A 143 -26.40 -24.63 -8.23
C ARG A 143 -27.79 -24.24 -8.72
N ASP A 144 -28.75 -25.17 -8.71
CA ASP A 144 -30.13 -24.89 -9.16
C ASP A 144 -30.83 -23.85 -8.26
N LYS A 145 -30.65 -23.95 -6.94
CA LYS A 145 -31.19 -22.96 -5.98
C LYS A 145 -30.63 -21.55 -6.24
N LEU A 146 -29.33 -21.44 -6.55
CA LEU A 146 -28.70 -20.17 -6.91
C LEU A 146 -29.22 -19.61 -8.23
N VAL A 147 -29.38 -20.46 -9.25
CA VAL A 147 -29.94 -20.05 -10.55
C VAL A 147 -31.37 -19.53 -10.39
N ASP A 148 -32.21 -20.24 -9.63
CA ASP A 148 -33.59 -19.83 -9.37
C ASP A 148 -33.66 -18.54 -8.55
N ALA A 149 -32.82 -18.41 -7.53
CA ALA A 149 -32.69 -17.18 -6.75
C ALA A 149 -32.27 -16.00 -7.65
N ALA A 150 -31.27 -16.21 -8.51
CA ALA A 150 -30.76 -15.19 -9.42
C ALA A 150 -31.84 -14.69 -10.38
N ARG A 151 -32.57 -15.61 -11.02
CA ARG A 151 -33.71 -15.29 -11.89
C ARG A 151 -34.80 -14.54 -11.16
N THR A 152 -35.13 -14.99 -9.95
CA THR A 152 -36.14 -14.35 -9.11
C THR A 152 -35.76 -12.90 -8.79
N LEU A 153 -34.52 -12.66 -8.35
CA LEU A 153 -34.03 -11.32 -8.05
C LEU A 153 -34.01 -10.42 -9.29
N ASN A 154 -33.60 -10.96 -10.44
CA ASN A 154 -33.54 -10.21 -11.70
C ASN A 154 -34.94 -9.81 -12.21
N VAL A 155 -35.95 -10.65 -12.02
CA VAL A 155 -37.35 -10.34 -12.35
C VAL A 155 -37.91 -9.21 -11.47
N LEU A 156 -37.53 -9.16 -10.19
CA LEU A 156 -37.94 -8.08 -9.28
C LEU A 156 -37.35 -6.73 -9.71
N SER A 157 -36.05 -6.72 -10.02
CA SER A 157 -35.33 -5.56 -10.55
C SER A 157 -33.96 -6.02 -11.07
N PRO A 158 -33.44 -5.48 -12.19
CA PRO A 158 -32.18 -5.93 -12.80
C PRO A 158 -31.07 -6.21 -11.78
N TRP A 159 -30.58 -7.45 -11.73
CA TRP A 159 -29.64 -7.91 -10.70
C TRP A 159 -28.18 -7.79 -11.14
N ILE A 160 -27.76 -6.54 -11.26
CA ILE A 160 -26.43 -6.12 -11.75
C ILE A 160 -25.29 -6.78 -10.98
N GLU A 161 -25.36 -6.73 -9.65
CA GLU A 161 -24.39 -7.33 -8.74
C GLU A 161 -24.34 -8.86 -8.89
N GLY A 162 -25.48 -9.50 -9.14
CA GLY A 162 -25.56 -10.93 -9.43
C GLY A 162 -24.94 -11.31 -10.77
N TRP A 163 -25.16 -10.50 -11.81
CA TRP A 163 -24.51 -10.70 -13.11
C TRP A 163 -22.98 -10.67 -12.98
N LYS A 164 -22.42 -9.70 -12.25
CA LYS A 164 -20.98 -9.66 -11.95
C LYS A 164 -20.50 -10.88 -11.19
N ALA A 165 -21.27 -11.36 -10.22
CA ALA A 165 -20.94 -12.56 -9.45
C ALA A 165 -20.92 -13.83 -10.33
N VAL A 166 -21.87 -13.95 -11.27
CA VAL A 166 -21.88 -15.01 -12.29
C VAL A 166 -20.64 -14.92 -13.18
N ARG A 167 -20.35 -13.75 -13.75
CA ARG A 167 -19.15 -13.54 -14.59
C ARG A 167 -17.85 -13.83 -13.85
N THR A 168 -17.77 -13.45 -12.58
CA THR A 168 -16.63 -13.74 -11.69
C THR A 168 -16.45 -15.23 -11.45
N THR A 169 -17.55 -15.96 -11.24
CA THR A 169 -17.54 -17.42 -11.11
C THR A 169 -17.05 -18.08 -12.40
N ILE A 170 -17.58 -17.67 -13.56
CA ILE A 170 -17.13 -18.13 -14.88
C ILE A 170 -15.63 -17.90 -15.06
N TYR A 171 -15.15 -16.69 -14.76
CA TYR A 171 -13.75 -16.34 -14.97
C TYR A 171 -12.79 -17.19 -14.12
N PHE A 172 -13.01 -17.24 -12.80
CA PHE A 172 -12.07 -17.88 -11.90
C PHE A 172 -12.16 -19.41 -11.89
N ASP A 173 -13.35 -19.97 -12.10
CA ASP A 173 -13.58 -21.41 -11.94
C ASP A 173 -13.60 -22.16 -13.27
N TYR A 174 -13.84 -21.46 -14.39
CA TYR A 174 -14.00 -22.09 -15.71
C TYR A 174 -13.11 -21.50 -16.81
N ASN A 175 -12.62 -20.25 -16.68
CA ASN A 175 -11.76 -19.63 -17.70
C ASN A 175 -10.27 -19.58 -17.31
N LYS A 176 -9.88 -19.70 -16.02
CA LYS A 176 -8.50 -19.41 -15.64
C LYS A 176 -7.52 -20.58 -15.84
N HIS A 177 -6.46 -20.25 -16.58
CA HIS A 177 -5.37 -21.08 -17.08
C HIS A 177 -4.25 -21.28 -16.06
N GLY A 178 -3.86 -22.55 -15.86
CA GLY A 178 -2.49 -22.97 -15.56
C GLY A 178 -2.15 -24.11 -16.53
N ASP A 179 -0.92 -24.13 -17.05
CA ASP A 179 -0.42 -25.26 -17.86
C ASP A 179 -0.47 -26.54 -17.03
N GLY A 180 -1.52 -27.35 -17.20
CA GLY A 180 -1.59 -28.70 -16.64
C GLY A 180 -2.93 -29.18 -16.07
N ASP A 181 -3.94 -28.32 -15.85
CA ASP A 181 -5.18 -28.76 -15.18
C ASP A 181 -6.33 -29.06 -16.15
N ASN A 182 -7.06 -30.14 -15.87
CA ASN A 182 -8.32 -30.49 -16.52
C ASN A 182 -9.37 -29.40 -16.19
N VAL A 183 -9.56 -28.44 -17.10
CA VAL A 183 -10.62 -27.42 -16.98
C VAL A 183 -11.98 -28.11 -16.96
N GLU A 184 -12.74 -27.95 -15.88
CA GLU A 184 -14.13 -28.38 -15.82
C GLU A 184 -14.93 -27.61 -16.89
N GLN A 185 -15.77 -28.29 -17.66
CA GLN A 185 -16.57 -27.62 -18.69
C GLN A 185 -17.54 -26.66 -18.02
N LEU A 186 -17.67 -25.44 -18.58
CA LEU A 186 -18.63 -24.45 -18.11
C LEU A 186 -20.06 -25.06 -18.10
N PRO A 187 -20.74 -25.12 -16.95
CA PRO A 187 -22.10 -25.65 -16.88
C PRO A 187 -23.08 -24.82 -17.69
N ASP A 188 -23.95 -25.50 -18.47
CA ASP A 188 -24.93 -24.84 -19.34
C ASP A 188 -25.84 -23.87 -18.57
N ASN A 189 -26.26 -24.22 -17.36
CA ASN A 189 -27.11 -23.37 -16.53
C ASN A 189 -26.43 -22.05 -16.14
N LEU A 190 -25.12 -22.05 -15.89
CA LEU A 190 -24.34 -20.84 -15.60
C LEU A 190 -24.13 -19.99 -16.85
N ALA A 191 -23.85 -20.64 -17.99
CA ALA A 191 -23.68 -19.95 -19.28
C ALA A 191 -24.99 -19.29 -19.76
N ILE A 192 -26.13 -19.93 -19.51
CA ILE A 192 -27.46 -19.37 -19.79
C ILE A 192 -27.75 -18.21 -18.82
N LEU A 193 -27.47 -18.40 -17.52
CA LEU A 193 -27.70 -17.36 -16.51
C LEU A 193 -26.89 -16.09 -16.79
N ASP A 194 -25.66 -16.21 -17.28
CA ASP A 194 -24.83 -15.07 -17.70
C ASP A 194 -25.57 -14.17 -18.72
N LYS A 195 -26.18 -14.79 -19.74
CA LYS A 195 -26.94 -14.08 -20.78
C LYS A 195 -28.27 -13.53 -20.28
N GLU A 196 -28.93 -14.22 -19.36
CA GLU A 196 -30.22 -13.79 -18.81
C GLU A 196 -30.09 -12.57 -17.88
N LEU A 197 -28.97 -12.45 -17.16
CA LEU A 197 -28.73 -11.35 -16.23
C LEU A 197 -28.03 -10.15 -16.89
N GLU A 198 -27.65 -10.25 -18.17
CA GLU A 198 -26.91 -9.19 -18.88
C GLU A 198 -27.74 -7.88 -18.93
N PRO A 199 -27.16 -6.73 -18.54
CA PRO A 199 -27.86 -5.44 -18.53
C PRO A 199 -28.15 -4.92 -19.94
N ILE A 200 -29.43 -4.94 -20.35
CA ILE A 200 -29.86 -4.41 -21.65
C ILE A 200 -30.28 -2.92 -21.62
N GLU A 201 -30.73 -2.44 -20.47
CA GLU A 201 -31.22 -1.06 -20.30
C GLU A 201 -30.07 -0.06 -20.17
N LEU A 202 -30.16 1.07 -20.86
CA LEU A 202 -29.05 2.03 -21.00
C LEU A 202 -28.47 2.48 -19.66
N ILE A 203 -29.31 2.87 -18.70
CA ILE A 203 -28.86 3.32 -17.37
C ILE A 203 -28.15 2.19 -16.61
N SER A 204 -28.71 0.97 -16.64
CA SER A 204 -28.11 -0.20 -16.00
C SER A 204 -26.77 -0.56 -16.63
N THR A 205 -26.66 -0.49 -17.96
CA THR A 205 -25.39 -0.69 -18.68
C THR A 205 -24.36 0.39 -18.31
N ILE A 206 -24.75 1.67 -18.19
CA ILE A 206 -23.86 2.75 -17.75
C ILE A 206 -23.37 2.50 -16.32
N LYS A 207 -24.27 2.15 -15.39
CA LYS A 207 -23.90 1.86 -14.01
C LYS A 207 -22.86 0.75 -13.89
N ILE A 208 -22.92 -0.23 -14.79
CA ILE A 208 -21.98 -1.35 -14.82
C ILE A 208 -20.65 -0.98 -15.48
N TYR A 209 -20.71 -0.52 -16.73
CA TYR A 209 -19.53 -0.35 -17.57
C TYR A 209 -18.83 1.00 -17.37
N VAL A 210 -19.43 1.92 -16.62
CA VAL A 210 -18.88 3.26 -16.39
C VAL A 210 -18.82 3.61 -14.90
N LEU A 211 -19.83 3.29 -14.09
CA LEU A 211 -19.95 3.80 -12.72
C LEU A 211 -19.62 2.79 -11.61
N SER A 212 -19.36 1.53 -11.95
CA SER A 212 -18.99 0.50 -10.98
C SER A 212 -17.60 0.74 -10.39
N ALA A 213 -17.44 0.49 -9.09
CA ALA A 213 -16.12 0.43 -8.46
C ALA A 213 -15.27 -0.67 -9.13
N ILE A 214 -13.99 -0.37 -9.37
CA ILE A 214 -13.09 -1.22 -10.15
C ILE A 214 -12.31 -2.15 -9.27
N HIS A 215 -12.73 -3.39 -9.32
CA HIS A 215 -11.83 -4.51 -9.08
C HIS A 215 -12.04 -5.64 -10.09
N GLU A 216 -12.95 -5.56 -11.07
CA GLU A 216 -13.48 -6.73 -11.79
C GLU A 216 -13.47 -6.60 -13.33
N TYR A 217 -12.36 -6.17 -13.94
CA TYR A 217 -12.24 -6.09 -15.41
C TYR A 217 -12.61 -7.42 -16.11
N TRP A 218 -12.27 -8.55 -15.49
CA TRP A 218 -12.63 -9.89 -15.95
C TRP A 218 -14.14 -10.12 -16.05
N ALA A 219 -14.93 -9.44 -15.22
CA ALA A 219 -16.38 -9.58 -15.25
C ALA A 219 -16.98 -8.84 -16.45
N LEU A 220 -16.34 -7.74 -16.88
CA LEU A 220 -16.85 -6.84 -17.91
C LEU A 220 -16.36 -7.19 -19.33
N ASP A 221 -15.25 -7.89 -19.45
CA ASP A 221 -14.65 -8.29 -20.73
C ASP A 221 -14.22 -9.76 -20.70
N ALA A 222 -14.78 -10.58 -21.58
CA ALA A 222 -14.54 -12.03 -21.63
C ALA A 222 -13.12 -12.41 -22.07
N ASP A 223 -12.44 -11.53 -22.79
CA ASP A 223 -11.08 -11.74 -23.31
C ASP A 223 -10.00 -11.15 -22.38
N PHE A 224 -10.39 -10.65 -21.21
CA PHE A 224 -9.49 -10.06 -20.22
C PHE A 224 -8.59 -11.12 -19.55
N ASN A 225 -7.31 -10.78 -19.36
CA ASN A 225 -6.37 -11.60 -18.60
C ASN A 225 -5.33 -10.71 -17.90
N TYR A 226 -5.13 -10.89 -16.59
CA TYR A 226 -4.13 -10.13 -15.79
C TYR A 226 -2.68 -10.51 -16.10
N GLU A 227 -2.44 -11.74 -16.54
CA GLU A 227 -1.09 -12.30 -16.73
C GLU A 227 -0.58 -12.03 -18.16
N ASP A 228 -1.46 -11.59 -19.06
CA ASP A 228 -1.16 -11.23 -20.45
C ASP A 228 -1.36 -9.72 -20.65
N ALA A 229 -0.25 -8.99 -20.72
CA ALA A 229 -0.26 -7.53 -20.84
C ALA A 229 -0.94 -7.02 -22.13
N ASP A 230 -0.89 -7.79 -23.21
CA ASP A 230 -1.52 -7.42 -24.48
C ASP A 230 -3.05 -7.59 -24.38
N LYS A 231 -3.51 -8.69 -23.79
CA LYS A 231 -4.95 -8.90 -23.53
C LYS A 231 -5.52 -7.89 -22.55
N TYR A 232 -4.78 -7.56 -21.49
CA TYR A 232 -5.13 -6.49 -20.55
C TYR A 232 -5.36 -5.17 -21.28
N THR A 233 -4.36 -4.74 -22.07
CA THR A 233 -4.42 -3.48 -22.83
C THR A 233 -5.53 -3.48 -23.87
N ALA A 234 -5.80 -4.63 -24.51
CA ALA A 234 -6.89 -4.76 -25.49
C ALA A 234 -8.27 -4.66 -24.82
N ALA A 235 -8.46 -5.27 -23.65
CA ALA A 235 -9.69 -5.18 -22.87
C ALA A 235 -9.95 -3.75 -22.38
N GLU A 236 -8.91 -3.06 -21.87
CA GLU A 236 -9.00 -1.65 -21.49
C GLU A 236 -9.52 -0.79 -22.66
N LYS A 237 -8.94 -0.95 -23.86
CA LYS A 237 -9.41 -0.24 -25.06
C LYS A 237 -10.86 -0.56 -25.44
N ARG A 238 -11.29 -1.81 -25.33
CA ARG A 238 -12.68 -2.19 -25.62
C ARG A 238 -13.67 -1.55 -24.64
N LEU A 239 -13.32 -1.53 -23.34
CA LEU A 239 -14.11 -0.87 -22.32
C LEU A 239 -14.15 0.65 -22.50
N GLU A 240 -13.05 1.29 -22.89
CA GLU A 240 -13.04 2.70 -23.26
C GLU A 240 -13.97 3.00 -24.44
N VAL A 241 -13.94 2.18 -25.50
CA VAL A 241 -14.84 2.33 -26.65
C VAL A 241 -16.29 2.16 -26.24
N LYS A 242 -16.60 1.17 -25.40
CA LYS A 242 -17.95 0.94 -24.88
C LYS A 242 -18.43 2.14 -24.05
N ALA A 243 -17.61 2.65 -23.14
CA ALA A 243 -17.94 3.82 -22.32
C ALA A 243 -18.17 5.08 -23.15
N LEU A 244 -17.37 5.30 -24.21
CA LEU A 244 -17.58 6.37 -25.17
C LEU A 244 -18.94 6.27 -25.87
N GLN A 245 -19.30 5.07 -26.35
CA GLN A 245 -20.61 4.82 -26.98
C GLN A 245 -21.76 5.04 -25.99
N LEU A 246 -21.62 4.57 -24.75
CA LEU A 246 -22.63 4.75 -23.71
C LEU A 246 -22.86 6.24 -23.38
N GLY A 247 -21.79 7.03 -23.30
CA GLY A 247 -21.90 8.49 -23.12
C GLY A 247 -22.62 9.16 -24.28
N GLN A 248 -22.33 8.76 -25.51
CA GLN A 248 -23.01 9.28 -26.69
C GLN A 248 -24.50 8.91 -26.69
N ASN A 249 -24.83 7.64 -26.44
CA ASN A 249 -26.22 7.17 -26.38
C ASN A 249 -27.01 7.87 -25.26
N PHE A 250 -26.39 8.06 -24.09
CA PHE A 250 -27.00 8.79 -22.98
C PHE A 250 -27.33 10.23 -23.35
N ALA A 251 -26.39 10.96 -23.96
CA ALA A 251 -26.62 12.35 -24.35
C ALA A 251 -27.64 12.55 -25.49
N ILE A 252 -27.87 11.52 -26.31
CA ILE A 252 -28.91 11.52 -27.37
C ILE A 252 -30.29 11.16 -26.79
N SER A 253 -30.33 10.40 -25.70
CA SER A 253 -31.57 9.93 -25.08
C SER A 253 -32.31 11.03 -24.29
N ASP A 254 -33.54 10.73 -23.89
CA ASP A 254 -34.35 11.61 -23.03
C ASP A 254 -34.01 11.49 -21.52
N HIS A 255 -32.97 10.71 -21.17
CA HIS A 255 -32.53 10.56 -19.79
C HIS A 255 -31.88 11.82 -19.24
N VAL A 256 -32.03 12.03 -17.93
CA VAL A 256 -31.43 13.17 -17.21
C VAL A 256 -30.26 12.74 -16.33
N LEU A 257 -29.29 13.63 -16.12
CA LEU A 257 -28.07 13.34 -15.35
C LEU A 257 -28.36 12.84 -13.92
N GLU A 258 -29.46 13.29 -13.31
CA GLU A 258 -29.92 12.84 -12.00
C GLU A 258 -30.11 11.31 -11.90
N GLU A 259 -30.45 10.63 -13.00
CA GLU A 259 -30.66 9.18 -13.03
C GLU A 259 -29.37 8.37 -12.82
N LEU A 260 -28.21 8.97 -13.15
CA LEU A 260 -26.89 8.41 -12.89
C LEU A 260 -26.49 8.55 -11.40
N GLY A 261 -27.13 9.47 -10.67
CA GLY A 261 -26.95 9.65 -9.24
C GLY A 261 -25.54 10.12 -8.84
N SER A 262 -25.21 9.91 -7.56
CA SER A 262 -23.90 10.27 -6.99
C SER A 262 -22.74 9.45 -7.55
N GLU A 263 -23.03 8.31 -8.17
CA GLU A 263 -22.04 7.39 -8.73
C GLU A 263 -21.25 8.02 -9.89
N LEU A 264 -21.81 9.03 -10.57
CA LEU A 264 -21.16 9.75 -11.66
C LEU A 264 -19.81 10.36 -11.29
N PHE A 265 -19.66 10.77 -10.02
CA PHE A 265 -18.43 11.35 -9.49
C PHE A 265 -17.83 10.48 -8.38
N SER A 266 -18.27 9.25 -8.20
CA SER A 266 -17.67 8.35 -7.21
C SER A 266 -16.24 7.93 -7.60
N VAL A 267 -15.42 7.60 -6.59
CA VAL A 267 -14.08 7.06 -6.83
C VAL A 267 -14.17 5.68 -7.47
N GLY A 268 -13.87 5.61 -8.76
CA GLY A 268 -13.53 4.40 -9.50
C GLY A 268 -12.52 4.73 -10.59
N GLU A 269 -11.67 3.78 -10.98
CA GLU A 269 -10.69 3.96 -12.08
C GLU A 269 -11.31 3.80 -13.49
N MET A 270 -12.65 3.95 -13.62
CA MET A 270 -13.40 3.57 -14.82
C MET A 270 -13.09 4.56 -15.93
N PRO A 271 -13.38 4.22 -17.21
CA PRO A 271 -13.18 5.14 -18.32
C PRO A 271 -14.23 6.27 -18.32
N LEU A 272 -14.46 6.90 -17.16
CA LEU A 272 -15.24 8.13 -16.96
C LEU A 272 -14.81 9.22 -17.94
N ARG A 273 -13.50 9.28 -18.27
CA ARG A 273 -12.98 10.17 -19.29
C ARG A 273 -13.53 9.84 -20.68
N ALA A 274 -13.58 8.57 -21.07
CA ALA A 274 -14.19 8.17 -22.34
C ALA A 274 -15.71 8.42 -22.35
N PHE A 275 -16.40 8.15 -21.24
CA PHE A 275 -17.82 8.48 -21.09
C PHE A 275 -18.10 9.98 -21.26
N GLY A 276 -17.32 10.83 -20.59
CA GLY A 276 -17.40 12.29 -20.73
C GLY A 276 -17.19 12.78 -22.15
N ARG A 277 -16.25 12.18 -22.89
CA ARG A 277 -16.08 12.45 -24.34
C ARG A 277 -17.32 12.05 -25.13
N GLY A 278 -17.95 10.94 -24.78
CA GLY A 278 -19.18 10.45 -25.40
C GLY A 278 -20.33 11.44 -25.26
N LEU A 279 -20.50 12.04 -24.07
CA LEU A 279 -21.55 13.04 -23.82
C LEU A 279 -21.47 14.22 -24.81
N VAL A 280 -20.26 14.68 -25.14
CA VAL A 280 -20.04 15.76 -26.11
C VAL A 280 -20.49 15.34 -27.51
N ARG A 281 -20.22 14.09 -27.91
CA ARG A 281 -20.62 13.56 -29.24
C ARG A 281 -22.12 13.40 -29.41
N GLY A 282 -22.85 13.16 -28.32
CA GLY A 282 -24.30 13.01 -28.35
C GLY A 282 -25.07 14.31 -28.05
N SER A 283 -24.42 15.30 -27.43
CA SER A 283 -25.08 16.55 -27.04
C SER A 283 -25.19 17.54 -28.19
N HIS A 284 -26.36 18.19 -28.29
CA HIS A 284 -26.60 19.25 -29.27
C HIS A 284 -26.05 20.60 -28.79
N ASP A 285 -26.12 20.87 -27.48
CA ASP A 285 -25.58 22.07 -26.85
C ASP A 285 -24.64 21.70 -25.69
N GLN A 286 -23.34 21.86 -25.96
CA GLN A 286 -22.27 21.54 -25.01
C GLN A 286 -22.28 22.47 -23.78
N ARG A 287 -22.78 23.70 -23.88
CA ARG A 287 -22.83 24.65 -22.75
C ARG A 287 -23.90 24.24 -21.75
N VAL A 288 -25.06 23.84 -22.24
CA VAL A 288 -26.16 23.37 -21.39
C VAL A 288 -25.76 22.08 -20.69
N TYR A 289 -25.15 21.15 -21.41
CA TYR A 289 -24.71 19.88 -20.83
C TYR A 289 -23.60 20.07 -19.79
N TRP A 290 -22.64 20.95 -20.07
CA TRP A 290 -21.61 21.33 -19.12
C TRP A 290 -22.20 21.92 -17.84
N GLN A 291 -23.15 22.85 -17.95
CA GLN A 291 -23.82 23.43 -16.77
C GLN A 291 -24.54 22.35 -15.96
N GLY A 292 -25.24 21.41 -16.61
CA GLY A 292 -25.89 20.29 -15.92
C GLY A 292 -24.91 19.42 -15.13
N LEU A 293 -23.69 19.18 -15.66
CA LEU A 293 -22.64 18.45 -14.94
C LEU A 293 -22.14 19.24 -13.71
N ILE A 294 -21.95 20.55 -13.83
CA ILE A 294 -21.58 21.42 -12.70
C ILE A 294 -22.66 21.38 -11.62
N ASP A 295 -23.93 21.52 -12.00
CA ASP A 295 -25.05 21.48 -11.06
C ASP A 295 -25.12 20.16 -10.29
N GLN A 296 -24.77 19.02 -10.92
CA GLN A 296 -24.70 17.73 -10.22
C GLN A 296 -23.56 17.67 -9.21
N ILE A 297 -22.42 18.29 -9.50
CA ILE A 297 -21.28 18.34 -8.57
C ILE A 297 -21.64 19.15 -7.34
N GLU A 298 -22.30 20.30 -7.52
CA GLU A 298 -22.70 21.19 -6.42
C GLU A 298 -23.76 20.55 -5.50
N LYS A 299 -24.58 19.64 -6.01
CA LYS A 299 -25.57 18.88 -5.23
C LYS A 299 -24.94 17.80 -4.34
N GLN A 300 -23.69 17.40 -4.59
CA GLN A 300 -23.05 16.27 -3.92
C GLN A 300 -22.07 16.71 -2.83
N PRO A 301 -21.94 15.95 -1.73
CA PRO A 301 -21.02 16.29 -0.64
C PRO A 301 -19.56 16.30 -1.13
N ASN A 302 -18.74 17.21 -0.59
CA ASN A 302 -17.36 17.48 -1.00
C ASN A 302 -16.35 16.42 -0.53
N VAL A 303 -16.66 15.13 -0.67
CA VAL A 303 -15.77 14.05 -0.22
C VAL A 303 -15.51 13.07 -1.36
N ASN A 304 -14.23 12.95 -1.74
CA ASN A 304 -13.71 11.93 -2.64
C ASN A 304 -14.41 11.87 -4.02
N LYS A 305 -14.58 13.01 -4.70
CA LYS A 305 -15.13 13.04 -6.08
C LYS A 305 -14.05 12.73 -7.13
N ASN A 306 -14.41 11.95 -8.16
CA ASN A 306 -13.64 11.73 -9.37
C ASN A 306 -14.17 12.62 -10.51
N TYR A 307 -13.31 13.49 -11.05
CA TYR A 307 -13.67 14.43 -12.12
C TYR A 307 -13.32 13.94 -13.53
N GLY A 308 -13.13 12.64 -13.70
CA GLY A 308 -12.78 12.01 -14.98
C GLY A 308 -13.78 12.37 -16.09
N VAL A 309 -15.09 12.41 -15.78
CA VAL A 309 -16.15 12.80 -16.71
C VAL A 309 -15.96 14.22 -17.24
N LEU A 310 -15.72 15.20 -16.34
CA LEU A 310 -15.46 16.58 -16.75
C LEU A 310 -14.21 16.69 -17.62
N ALA A 311 -13.14 15.99 -17.23
CA ALA A 311 -11.88 16.03 -17.94
C ALA A 311 -12.01 15.45 -19.36
N GLY A 312 -12.84 14.41 -19.53
CA GLY A 312 -13.17 13.83 -20.83
C GLY A 312 -14.07 14.72 -21.66
N PHE A 313 -15.04 15.36 -21.02
CA PHE A 313 -15.92 16.33 -21.67
C PHE A 313 -15.09 17.50 -22.24
N ILE A 314 -14.23 18.11 -21.43
CA ILE A 314 -13.34 19.19 -21.88
C ILE A 314 -12.41 18.71 -23.01
N GLU A 315 -11.88 17.49 -22.91
CA GLU A 315 -11.01 16.92 -23.94
C GLU A 315 -11.71 16.79 -25.30
N GLU A 316 -12.94 16.28 -25.35
CA GLU A 316 -13.68 16.20 -26.63
C GLU A 316 -14.12 17.58 -27.12
N VAL A 317 -14.58 18.47 -26.23
CA VAL A 317 -14.91 19.87 -26.60
C VAL A 317 -13.68 20.54 -27.19
N ASN A 318 -12.49 20.36 -26.60
CA ASN A 318 -11.26 20.96 -27.11
C ASN A 318 -10.92 20.49 -28.53
N SER A 319 -11.28 19.25 -28.91
CA SER A 319 -11.09 18.75 -30.27
C SER A 319 -12.05 19.37 -31.31
N VAL A 320 -13.20 19.90 -30.87
CA VAL A 320 -14.26 20.44 -31.74
C VAL A 320 -14.30 21.98 -31.71
N ASP A 321 -14.29 22.57 -30.51
CA ASP A 321 -14.25 24.00 -30.23
C ASP A 321 -13.23 24.30 -29.09
N PRO A 322 -11.94 24.49 -29.44
CA PRO A 322 -10.90 24.86 -28.48
C PRO A 322 -11.24 26.14 -27.69
N SER A 323 -11.94 27.11 -28.29
CA SER A 323 -12.27 28.36 -27.60
C SER A 323 -13.28 28.13 -26.48
N LEU A 324 -14.25 27.24 -26.70
CA LEU A 324 -15.20 26.84 -25.67
C LEU A 324 -14.54 26.03 -24.55
N ALA A 325 -13.64 25.10 -24.89
CA ALA A 325 -12.90 24.34 -23.87
C ALA A 325 -12.09 25.26 -22.95
N GLN A 326 -11.44 26.29 -23.51
CA GLN A 326 -10.72 27.28 -22.72
C GLN A 326 -11.65 28.07 -21.77
N LYS A 327 -12.87 28.41 -22.21
CA LYS A 327 -13.88 29.03 -21.34
C LYS A 327 -14.30 28.12 -20.19
N PHE A 328 -14.48 26.82 -20.43
CA PHE A 328 -14.78 25.85 -19.37
C PHE A 328 -13.61 25.71 -18.38
N LEU A 329 -12.37 25.69 -18.87
CA LEU A 329 -11.18 25.67 -18.00
C LEU A 329 -11.05 26.95 -17.16
N ASP A 330 -11.37 28.11 -17.72
CA ASP A 330 -11.42 29.38 -16.97
C ASP A 330 -12.50 29.35 -15.87
N GLN A 331 -13.67 28.74 -16.15
CA GLN A 331 -14.70 28.51 -15.14
C GLN A 331 -14.21 27.56 -14.04
N CYS A 332 -13.57 26.44 -14.40
CA CYS A 332 -12.99 25.50 -13.43
C CYS A 332 -11.97 26.16 -12.50
N ALA A 333 -11.16 27.10 -13.02
CA ALA A 333 -10.19 27.84 -12.22
C ALA A 333 -10.83 28.79 -11.19
N GLN A 334 -12.06 29.25 -11.43
CA GLN A 334 -12.83 30.11 -10.53
C GLN A 334 -13.72 29.30 -9.57
N HIS A 335 -14.03 28.05 -9.89
CA HIS A 335 -14.90 27.19 -9.09
C HIS A 335 -14.17 26.69 -7.81
N PRO A 336 -14.77 26.80 -6.61
CA PRO A 336 -14.12 26.46 -5.34
C PRO A 336 -13.56 25.03 -5.23
N GLU A 337 -14.29 24.06 -5.78
CA GLU A 337 -13.91 22.64 -5.79
C GLU A 337 -12.99 22.29 -6.98
N LEU A 338 -13.40 22.56 -8.22
CA LEU A 338 -12.65 22.18 -9.44
C LEU A 338 -11.26 22.80 -9.55
N ARG A 339 -11.03 23.98 -8.97
CA ARG A 339 -9.70 24.61 -8.93
C ARG A 339 -8.66 23.73 -8.22
N GLN A 340 -9.09 22.84 -7.32
CA GLN A 340 -8.23 21.91 -6.57
C GLN A 340 -7.82 20.68 -7.38
N VAL A 341 -8.39 20.47 -8.58
CA VAL A 341 -8.06 19.36 -9.50
C VAL A 341 -7.77 19.85 -10.92
N LEU A 342 -7.62 21.15 -11.09
CA LEU A 342 -7.51 21.87 -12.36
C LEU A 342 -6.49 21.26 -13.35
N VAL A 343 -5.29 20.87 -12.91
CA VAL A 343 -4.30 20.24 -13.81
C VAL A 343 -4.84 18.96 -14.44
N GLY A 344 -5.55 18.13 -13.66
CA GLY A 344 -6.12 16.86 -14.12
C GLY A 344 -7.31 17.00 -15.09
N LEU A 345 -7.95 18.18 -15.12
CA LEU A 345 -9.06 18.50 -16.02
C LEU A 345 -8.61 18.85 -17.43
N HIS A 346 -7.35 19.23 -17.63
CA HIS A 346 -6.86 19.63 -18.94
C HIS A 346 -6.73 18.42 -19.91
N PRO A 347 -6.83 18.66 -21.23
CA PRO A 347 -6.54 17.64 -22.24
C PRO A 347 -5.08 17.15 -22.15
N ARG A 348 -4.87 15.83 -22.07
CA ARG A 348 -3.56 15.25 -21.72
C ARG A 348 -2.50 15.37 -22.81
N ARG A 349 -2.85 15.65 -24.07
CA ARG A 349 -1.89 15.72 -25.20
C ARG A 349 -1.72 17.12 -25.78
N GLU A 350 -2.49 18.09 -25.29
CA GLU A 350 -2.56 19.45 -25.82
C GLU A 350 -2.32 20.50 -24.72
N PHE A 351 -1.64 20.11 -23.63
CA PHE A 351 -1.38 21.03 -22.53
C PHE A 351 -0.41 22.14 -22.95
N THR A 352 -0.87 23.38 -22.96
CA THR A 352 -0.13 24.56 -23.45
C THR A 352 0.50 25.41 -22.34
N GLU A 353 1.31 26.39 -22.70
CA GLU A 353 1.79 27.39 -21.73
C GLU A 353 0.67 28.25 -21.14
N THR A 354 -0.41 28.50 -21.90
CA THR A 354 -1.61 29.20 -21.40
C THR A 354 -2.25 28.41 -20.27
N ASP A 355 -2.38 27.09 -20.45
CA ASP A 355 -2.91 26.19 -19.43
C ASP A 355 -2.03 26.15 -18.18
N LEU A 356 -0.70 26.10 -18.38
CA LEU A 356 0.23 26.23 -17.26
C LEU A 356 0.06 27.56 -16.53
N ASN A 357 -0.11 28.68 -17.24
CA ASN A 357 -0.30 29.99 -16.62
C ASN A 357 -1.60 30.04 -15.79
N ARG A 358 -2.69 29.44 -16.28
CA ARG A 358 -3.95 29.29 -15.55
C ARG A 358 -3.79 28.46 -14.28
N CYS A 359 -3.11 27.31 -14.35
CA CYS A 359 -2.83 26.52 -13.16
C CYS A 359 -1.92 27.30 -12.19
N MET A 360 -0.87 27.94 -12.70
CA MET A 360 0.06 28.74 -11.89
C MET A 360 -0.57 29.97 -11.23
N SER A 361 -1.72 30.48 -11.70
CA SER A 361 -2.40 31.60 -11.04
C SER A 361 -3.09 31.19 -9.75
N VAL A 362 -3.51 29.92 -9.61
CA VAL A 362 -4.15 29.41 -8.38
C VAL A 362 -3.15 28.77 -7.41
N LEU A 363 -1.92 28.46 -7.86
CA LEU A 363 -0.89 27.80 -7.03
C LEU A 363 -0.55 28.55 -5.73
N ASP A 364 -0.78 29.86 -5.64
CA ASP A 364 -0.49 30.62 -4.43
C ASP A 364 -1.58 30.55 -3.35
N ASP A 365 -2.74 30.01 -3.68
CA ASP A 365 -3.82 29.80 -2.73
C ASP A 365 -3.47 28.64 -1.77
N PRO A 366 -3.52 28.85 -0.43
CA PRO A 366 -3.19 27.82 0.55
C PRO A 366 -4.11 26.59 0.54
N GLU A 367 -5.31 26.68 -0.05
CA GLU A 367 -6.20 25.53 -0.22
C GLU A 367 -5.76 24.59 -1.36
N ILE A 368 -4.86 25.04 -2.23
CA ILE A 368 -4.42 24.27 -3.39
C ILE A 368 -3.29 23.33 -3.01
N SER A 369 -3.55 22.02 -3.13
CA SER A 369 -2.55 21.00 -2.91
C SER A 369 -1.46 21.02 -4.00
N PRO A 370 -0.17 21.10 -3.62
CA PRO A 370 0.94 21.01 -4.58
C PRO A 370 0.97 19.68 -5.36
N HIS A 371 0.39 18.60 -4.81
CA HIS A 371 0.41 17.27 -5.43
C HIS A 371 -0.21 17.26 -6.83
N MET A 372 -1.19 18.12 -7.08
CA MET A 372 -1.84 18.26 -8.40
C MET A 372 -0.85 18.58 -9.53
N TYR A 373 0.28 19.25 -9.22
CA TYR A 373 1.27 19.67 -10.21
C TYR A 373 2.36 18.62 -10.47
N GLY A 374 2.49 17.61 -9.62
CA GLY A 374 3.52 16.57 -9.73
C GLY A 374 3.60 15.91 -11.12
N PRO A 375 2.48 15.51 -11.74
CA PRO A 375 2.47 14.92 -13.07
C PRO A 375 3.16 15.76 -14.16
N ILE A 376 3.17 17.09 -14.04
CA ILE A 376 3.78 18.01 -15.03
C ILE A 376 5.30 17.81 -15.09
N LEU A 377 5.94 17.41 -13.99
CA LEU A 377 7.40 17.30 -13.93
C LEU A 377 7.95 16.01 -14.55
N TRP A 378 7.11 14.98 -14.76
CA TRP A 378 7.58 13.63 -15.15
C TRP A 378 6.81 12.95 -16.28
N ARG A 379 5.55 13.32 -16.57
CA ARG A 379 4.79 12.65 -17.64
C ARG A 379 5.11 13.24 -19.02
N ASP A 380 5.24 12.38 -20.01
CA ASP A 380 5.41 12.76 -21.43
C ASP A 380 4.20 13.51 -22.02
N GLN A 381 3.07 13.48 -21.32
CA GLN A 381 1.86 14.24 -21.67
C GLN A 381 2.09 15.77 -21.71
N TYR A 382 3.15 16.27 -21.07
CA TYR A 382 3.46 17.70 -20.97
C TYR A 382 4.63 18.14 -21.85
N VAL A 383 4.99 17.37 -22.90
CA VAL A 383 6.12 17.64 -23.81
C VAL A 383 6.06 19.01 -24.50
N ASN A 384 4.88 19.61 -24.62
CA ASN A 384 4.71 20.94 -25.22
C ASN A 384 5.21 22.08 -24.33
N LEU A 385 5.55 21.81 -23.06
CA LEU A 385 6.15 22.79 -22.16
C LEU A 385 7.67 22.84 -22.36
N SER A 386 8.22 24.05 -22.47
CA SER A 386 9.67 24.23 -22.49
C SER A 386 10.30 23.82 -21.15
N ALA A 387 11.53 23.30 -21.19
CA ALA A 387 12.26 22.88 -19.99
C ALA A 387 12.34 24.00 -18.93
N GLY A 388 12.54 25.25 -19.36
CA GLY A 388 12.58 26.41 -18.47
C GLY A 388 11.26 26.66 -17.72
N ARG A 389 10.10 26.36 -18.33
CA ARG A 389 8.80 26.45 -17.67
C ARG A 389 8.60 25.38 -16.61
N VAL A 390 9.03 24.14 -16.89
CA VAL A 390 9.01 23.02 -15.95
C VAL A 390 9.91 23.32 -14.73
N ILE A 391 11.12 23.83 -14.98
CA ILE A 391 12.07 24.26 -13.93
C ILE A 391 11.46 25.37 -13.07
N LYS A 392 10.83 26.38 -13.69
CA LYS A 392 10.15 27.47 -12.96
C LYS A 392 9.01 26.96 -12.08
N LEU A 393 8.23 26.00 -12.56
CA LEU A 393 7.18 25.36 -11.74
C LEU A 393 7.79 24.63 -10.55
N ALA A 394 8.82 23.81 -10.77
CA ALA A 394 9.48 23.06 -9.70
C ALA A 394 10.05 23.97 -8.60
N HIS A 395 10.68 25.11 -8.97
CA HIS A 395 11.10 26.11 -7.99
C HIS A 395 9.94 26.70 -7.18
N ARG A 396 8.81 27.01 -7.83
CA ARG A 396 7.63 27.55 -7.13
C ARG A 396 7.00 26.52 -6.21
N LEU A 397 7.00 25.24 -6.58
CA LEU A 397 6.55 24.15 -5.72
C LEU A 397 7.41 24.04 -4.46
N LEU A 398 8.73 24.15 -4.55
CA LEU A 398 9.62 24.13 -3.37
C LEU A 398 9.32 25.25 -2.36
N SER A 399 8.68 26.34 -2.79
CA SER A 399 8.26 27.43 -1.90
C SER A 399 6.94 27.14 -1.17
N LYS A 400 6.29 26.00 -1.45
CA LYS A 400 5.00 25.60 -0.85
C LYS A 400 5.20 24.58 0.26
N LYS A 401 4.27 24.59 1.22
CA LYS A 401 4.16 23.54 2.24
C LYS A 401 3.96 22.19 1.53
N ASN A 402 4.77 21.19 1.86
CA ASN A 402 4.79 19.86 1.24
C ASN A 402 5.25 19.80 -0.23
N GLY A 403 5.69 20.90 -0.83
CA GLY A 403 6.15 20.89 -2.22
C GLY A 403 7.46 20.11 -2.43
N ASP A 404 8.28 19.99 -1.38
CA ASP A 404 9.47 19.13 -1.35
C ASP A 404 9.15 17.67 -1.67
N ASP A 405 8.09 17.12 -1.06
CA ASP A 405 7.68 15.73 -1.27
C ASP A 405 7.17 15.49 -2.70
N VAL A 406 6.41 16.45 -3.25
CA VAL A 406 5.92 16.41 -4.63
C VAL A 406 7.06 16.42 -5.64
N VAL A 407 8.06 17.29 -5.43
CA VAL A 407 9.23 17.38 -6.29
C VAL A 407 10.05 16.09 -6.22
N LEU A 408 10.30 15.55 -5.03
CA LEU A 408 11.04 14.30 -4.85
C LEU A 408 10.32 13.12 -5.51
N ASP A 409 9.00 13.00 -5.30
CA ASP A 409 8.20 11.95 -5.93
C ASP A 409 8.27 12.04 -7.45
N ALA A 410 7.97 13.21 -8.03
CA ALA A 410 7.94 13.40 -9.46
C ALA A 410 9.32 13.19 -10.13
N LEU A 411 10.39 13.72 -9.56
CA LEU A 411 11.73 13.50 -10.10
C LEU A 411 12.15 12.03 -9.98
N SER A 412 11.75 11.34 -8.91
CA SER A 412 11.99 9.90 -8.81
C SER A 412 11.26 9.12 -9.91
N MET A 413 10.04 9.52 -10.28
CA MET A 413 9.28 8.85 -11.36
C MET A 413 9.91 9.05 -12.75
N ARG A 414 10.61 10.16 -12.97
CA ARG A 414 11.32 10.46 -14.23
C ARG A 414 12.61 9.66 -14.39
N LEU A 415 13.21 9.21 -13.29
CA LEU A 415 14.39 8.36 -13.31
C LEU A 415 14.02 6.94 -13.78
N PRO A 416 14.85 6.28 -14.61
CA PRO A 416 14.61 4.91 -15.03
C PRO A 416 14.61 3.95 -13.83
N ARG A 417 13.86 2.85 -13.93
CA ARG A 417 13.78 1.82 -12.87
C ARG A 417 15.13 1.12 -12.65
N GLN A 418 15.91 0.95 -13.71
CA GLN A 418 17.28 0.47 -13.66
C GLN A 418 18.24 1.64 -13.71
N GLU A 419 19.36 1.56 -12.99
CA GLU A 419 20.37 2.59 -13.02
C GLU A 419 21.06 2.61 -14.40
N VAL A 420 20.81 3.68 -15.17
CA VAL A 420 21.50 3.97 -16.42
C VAL A 420 22.44 5.15 -16.18
N ALA A 421 23.61 5.16 -16.84
CA ALA A 421 24.59 6.25 -16.73
C ALA A 421 24.14 7.58 -17.37
N GLU A 422 22.99 7.59 -18.04
CA GLU A 422 22.47 8.76 -18.75
C GLU A 422 21.80 9.77 -17.80
N ASP A 423 22.09 11.05 -18.02
CA ASP A 423 21.50 12.16 -17.27
C ASP A 423 20.08 12.48 -17.77
N THR A 424 19.06 11.91 -17.13
CA THR A 424 17.65 12.11 -17.50
C THR A 424 17.01 13.38 -16.91
N LEU A 425 17.66 13.98 -15.90
CA LEU A 425 17.14 15.15 -15.19
C LEU A 425 17.77 16.46 -15.68
N GLY A 426 19.06 16.44 -16.05
CA GLY A 426 19.82 17.64 -16.33
C GLY A 426 20.19 18.42 -15.07
N THR A 427 21.11 19.38 -15.21
CA THR A 427 21.70 20.14 -14.09
C THR A 427 20.66 20.85 -13.21
N ASP A 428 19.70 21.56 -13.80
CA ASP A 428 18.73 22.36 -13.04
C ASP A 428 17.81 21.49 -12.17
N LEU A 429 17.26 20.40 -12.72
CA LEU A 429 16.36 19.52 -11.96
C LEU A 429 17.11 18.71 -10.89
N ARG A 430 18.39 18.37 -11.11
CA ARG A 430 19.24 17.78 -10.07
C ARG A 430 19.44 18.73 -8.90
N GLN A 431 19.74 20.00 -9.18
CA GLN A 431 19.92 21.03 -8.16
C GLN A 431 18.62 21.27 -7.36
N ILE A 432 17.48 21.32 -8.07
CA ILE A 432 16.16 21.42 -7.45
C ILE A 432 15.85 20.19 -6.58
N GLY A 433 16.12 18.98 -7.08
CA GLY A 433 15.92 17.75 -6.34
C GLY A 433 16.76 17.69 -5.05
N LEU A 434 18.00 18.17 -5.10
CA LEU A 434 18.86 18.27 -3.93
C LEU A 434 18.35 19.30 -2.92
N ARG A 435 17.87 20.46 -3.39
CA ARG A 435 17.18 21.45 -2.54
C ARG A 435 15.91 20.89 -1.91
N ALA A 436 15.14 20.07 -2.64
CA ALA A 436 13.97 19.38 -2.10
C ALA A 436 14.36 18.45 -0.96
N ALA A 437 15.44 17.67 -1.11
CA ALA A 437 15.96 16.80 -0.05
C ALA A 437 16.42 17.60 1.18
N ILE A 438 17.13 18.73 0.98
CA ILE A 438 17.54 19.65 2.06
C ILE A 438 16.33 20.13 2.87
N ILE A 439 15.25 20.55 2.20
CA ILE A 439 14.01 20.97 2.88
C ILE A 439 13.39 19.77 3.61
N ARG A 440 13.24 18.63 2.94
CA ARG A 440 12.55 17.45 3.46
C ARG A 440 13.18 16.90 4.74
N VAL A 441 14.52 16.86 4.80
CA VAL A 441 15.27 16.31 5.94
C VAL A 441 15.19 17.23 7.18
N GLN A 442 14.85 18.51 7.02
CA GLN A 442 14.69 19.45 8.14
C GLN A 442 13.29 19.42 8.79
N ARG A 443 12.32 18.73 8.16
CA ARG A 443 10.92 18.66 8.63
C ARG A 443 10.76 17.66 9.77
N ASP A 444 9.75 17.87 10.63
CA ASP A 444 9.46 16.98 11.77
C ASP A 444 9.22 15.53 11.28
N HIS A 445 9.96 14.58 11.84
CA HIS A 445 10.11 13.20 11.35
C HIS A 445 9.00 12.25 11.84
N ARG A 446 7.90 12.78 12.37
CA ARG A 446 6.80 11.95 12.91
C ARG A 446 6.01 11.20 11.83
N ASP A 447 6.22 11.52 10.55
CA ASP A 447 5.31 11.12 9.48
C ASP A 447 6.04 10.80 8.16
N SER A 448 6.87 9.77 8.17
CA SER A 448 7.50 9.27 6.93
C SER A 448 7.54 7.75 6.94
N GLY A 449 6.62 7.13 6.21
CA GLY A 449 6.72 5.72 5.83
C GLY A 449 7.93 5.48 4.91
N GLY A 450 8.30 4.21 4.70
CA GLY A 450 9.49 3.83 3.91
C GLY A 450 9.50 4.29 2.44
N SER A 451 8.33 4.69 1.89
CA SER A 451 8.22 5.17 0.51
C SER A 451 8.95 6.50 0.25
N THR A 452 8.97 7.43 1.22
CA THR A 452 9.64 8.73 1.04
C THR A 452 11.16 8.58 0.95
N ASP A 453 11.78 7.72 1.77
CA ASP A 453 13.24 7.51 1.73
C ASP A 453 13.69 6.94 0.39
N TYR A 454 12.96 5.96 -0.14
CA TYR A 454 13.26 5.38 -1.45
C TYR A 454 13.21 6.42 -2.58
N ARG A 455 12.18 7.28 -2.59
CA ARG A 455 12.06 8.36 -3.59
C ARG A 455 13.21 9.35 -3.46
N MET A 456 13.52 9.77 -2.23
CA MET A 456 14.58 10.73 -1.95
C MET A 456 15.96 10.17 -2.30
N GLU A 457 16.23 8.91 -1.99
CA GLU A 457 17.47 8.21 -2.32
C GLU A 457 17.74 8.25 -3.82
N ARG A 458 16.74 7.95 -4.64
CA ARG A 458 16.88 7.96 -6.11
C ARG A 458 17.25 9.34 -6.63
N VAL A 459 16.58 10.39 -6.13
CA VAL A 459 16.85 11.77 -6.55
C VAL A 459 18.23 12.24 -6.08
N VAL A 460 18.59 11.95 -4.82
CA VAL A 460 19.92 12.30 -4.27
C VAL A 460 21.03 11.56 -5.01
N SER A 461 20.86 10.27 -5.29
CA SER A 461 21.79 9.46 -6.09
C SER A 461 22.05 10.11 -7.45
N ALA A 462 20.97 10.45 -8.16
CA ALA A 462 21.05 11.12 -9.45
C ALA A 462 21.70 12.51 -9.38
N ALA A 463 21.50 13.27 -8.29
CA ALA A 463 22.09 14.59 -8.12
C ALA A 463 23.59 14.55 -7.78
N LEU A 464 24.04 13.60 -6.96
CA LEU A 464 25.42 13.53 -6.47
C LEU A 464 26.40 12.91 -7.47
N ARG A 465 25.95 12.06 -8.40
CA ARG A 465 26.78 11.39 -9.41
C ARG A 465 27.45 12.31 -10.42
N PHE A 466 26.91 13.51 -10.61
CA PHE A 466 27.38 14.44 -11.63
C PHE A 466 28.05 15.66 -11.01
N GLY A 467 29.07 16.19 -11.68
CA GLY A 467 29.75 17.42 -11.27
C GLY A 467 28.87 18.66 -11.43
N GLY A 468 29.23 19.73 -10.70
CA GLY A 468 28.51 21.01 -10.70
C GLY A 468 27.74 21.23 -9.39
N TYR A 469 27.36 22.50 -9.13
CA TYR A 469 26.57 22.92 -7.94
C TYR A 469 27.13 22.35 -6.62
N GLU A 470 28.45 22.40 -6.47
CA GLU A 470 29.16 21.87 -5.29
C GLU A 470 28.72 22.56 -3.99
N SER A 471 28.31 23.83 -4.06
CA SER A 471 27.69 24.54 -2.94
C SER A 471 26.47 23.81 -2.38
N GLU A 472 25.56 23.35 -3.24
CA GLU A 472 24.35 22.64 -2.85
C GLU A 472 24.65 21.23 -2.31
N LYS A 473 25.66 20.55 -2.86
CA LYS A 473 26.13 19.26 -2.32
C LYS A 473 26.69 19.41 -0.92
N GLN A 474 27.49 20.46 -0.69
CA GLN A 474 27.99 20.78 0.65
C GLN A 474 26.85 21.22 1.58
N GLU A 475 25.86 21.96 1.09
CA GLU A 475 24.68 22.33 1.87
C GLU A 475 23.86 21.11 2.29
N TRP A 476 23.65 20.14 1.39
CA TRP A 476 23.02 18.86 1.68
C TRP A 476 23.76 18.12 2.79
N LEU A 477 25.07 17.97 2.64
CA LEU A 477 25.91 17.32 3.64
C LEU A 477 25.82 18.04 5.00
N ASN A 478 25.96 19.37 5.00
CA ASN A 478 25.85 20.19 6.20
C ASN A 478 24.48 20.05 6.87
N THR A 479 23.42 19.93 6.08
CA THR A 479 22.07 19.77 6.60
C THR A 479 21.89 18.43 7.29
N ILE A 480 22.37 17.31 6.69
CA ILE A 480 22.34 15.99 7.33
C ILE A 480 22.96 16.08 8.73
N PHE A 481 24.18 16.61 8.83
CA PHE A 481 24.88 16.68 10.12
C PHE A 481 24.28 17.71 11.09
N SER A 482 23.68 18.80 10.60
CA SER A 482 22.92 19.71 11.45
C SER A 482 21.70 19.03 12.07
N VAL A 483 21.02 18.13 11.34
CA VAL A 483 19.88 17.37 11.87
C VAL A 483 20.38 16.32 12.87
N VAL A 484 21.48 15.62 12.58
CA VAL A 484 22.11 14.65 13.50
C VAL A 484 22.45 15.32 14.83
N ASP A 485 23.07 16.51 14.77
CA ASP A 485 23.50 17.27 15.94
C ASP A 485 22.32 17.76 16.80
N ARG A 486 21.20 18.15 16.17
CA ARG A 486 20.00 18.67 16.85
C ARG A 486 19.10 17.58 17.44
N HIS A 487 18.94 16.46 16.75
CA HIS A 487 17.94 15.44 17.08
C HIS A 487 18.53 14.16 17.71
N TYR A 488 19.71 14.27 18.35
CA TYR A 488 20.38 13.13 19.00
C TYR A 488 20.46 11.88 18.11
N CYS A 489 20.81 12.05 16.84
CA CYS A 489 20.99 10.95 15.86
C CYS A 489 19.69 10.27 15.37
N CYS A 490 18.51 10.81 15.66
CA CYS A 490 17.23 10.28 15.18
C CYS A 490 16.89 10.73 13.75
N ILE A 491 17.63 10.24 12.75
CA ILE A 491 17.27 10.36 11.31
C ILE A 491 16.96 8.98 10.71
N GLN A 492 16.13 8.20 11.40
CA GLN A 492 15.81 6.83 10.98
C GLN A 492 14.96 6.79 9.72
N SER A 493 14.29 7.90 9.39
CA SER A 493 13.38 8.05 8.26
C SER A 493 14.04 8.18 6.89
N PHE A 494 15.34 8.48 6.82
CA PHE A 494 16.04 8.81 5.56
C PHE A 494 17.34 8.02 5.38
N LYS A 495 17.32 6.78 5.87
CA LYS A 495 18.51 5.95 5.98
C LYS A 495 19.16 5.69 4.62
N ASN A 496 18.38 5.26 3.63
CA ASN A 496 18.91 4.89 2.34
C ASN A 496 19.52 6.10 1.63
N SER A 497 18.88 7.25 1.76
CA SER A 497 19.40 8.52 1.24
C SER A 497 20.74 8.91 1.87
N ILE A 498 20.90 8.70 3.19
CA ILE A 498 22.17 8.95 3.89
C ILE A 498 23.25 7.95 3.46
N GLN A 499 22.93 6.66 3.41
CA GLN A 499 23.88 5.62 2.97
C GLN A 499 24.38 5.89 1.55
N THR A 500 23.48 6.30 0.65
CA THR A 500 23.81 6.66 -0.73
C THR A 500 24.65 7.94 -0.79
N THR A 501 24.36 8.93 0.07
CA THR A 501 25.22 10.12 0.21
C THR A 501 26.63 9.75 0.66
N ALA A 502 26.74 8.87 1.66
CA ALA A 502 28.02 8.41 2.18
C ALA A 502 28.84 7.65 1.12
N ALA A 503 28.18 6.82 0.30
CA ALA A 503 28.81 6.08 -0.79
C ALA A 503 29.29 6.98 -1.93
N LEU A 504 28.53 8.02 -2.29
CA LEU A 504 28.85 8.92 -3.41
C LEU A 504 29.78 10.09 -3.02
N MET A 505 29.87 10.41 -1.73
CA MET A 505 30.74 11.48 -1.20
C MET A 505 31.53 10.99 0.03
N PRO A 506 32.30 9.90 -0.05
CA PRO A 506 32.88 9.23 1.11
C PRO A 506 33.82 10.13 1.90
N GLU A 507 34.78 10.79 1.24
CA GLU A 507 35.75 11.64 1.92
C GLU A 507 35.07 12.81 2.66
N ALA A 508 34.19 13.55 1.98
CA ALA A 508 33.48 14.68 2.57
C ALA A 508 32.59 14.25 3.74
N PHE A 509 31.87 13.12 3.59
CA PHE A 509 31.03 12.56 4.64
C PHE A 509 31.84 12.15 5.86
N LEU A 510 32.96 11.45 5.66
CA LEU A 510 33.85 11.02 6.74
C LEU A 510 34.50 12.21 7.44
N ASN A 511 35.00 13.21 6.70
CA ASN A 511 35.53 14.43 7.28
C ASN A 511 34.52 15.09 8.23
N ARG A 512 33.26 15.13 7.82
CA ARG A 512 32.20 15.74 8.62
C ARG A 512 31.89 14.99 9.91
N ILE A 513 32.11 13.68 9.99
CA ILE A 513 31.94 12.90 11.23
C ILE A 513 32.93 13.37 12.30
N PHE A 514 34.18 13.65 11.92
CA PHE A 514 35.28 13.97 12.86
C PHE A 514 35.51 15.48 13.06
N GLU A 515 34.76 16.34 12.38
CA GLU A 515 34.79 17.80 12.56
C GLU A 515 33.91 18.28 13.73
N GLY A 516 34.27 19.43 14.31
CA GLY A 516 33.46 20.14 15.31
C GLY A 516 33.96 19.98 16.75
N ALA A 517 33.13 20.38 17.72
CA ALA A 517 33.44 20.24 19.14
C ALA A 517 33.34 18.77 19.59
N GLU A 518 34.02 18.39 20.68
CA GLU A 518 34.04 17.01 21.18
C GLU A 518 32.65 16.41 21.41
N GLU A 519 31.70 17.20 21.91
CA GLU A 519 30.32 16.73 22.09
C GLU A 519 29.59 16.47 20.76
N GLN A 520 29.90 17.23 19.70
CA GLN A 520 29.37 16.96 18.36
C GLN A 520 29.99 15.69 17.78
N LYS A 521 31.31 15.52 17.91
CA LYS A 521 32.01 14.30 17.46
C LYS A 521 31.43 13.06 18.14
N LYS A 522 31.25 13.09 19.46
CA LYS A 522 30.63 11.97 20.20
C LYS A 522 29.24 11.60 19.67
N ARG A 523 28.39 12.60 19.37
CA ARG A 523 27.06 12.36 18.77
C ARG A 523 27.17 11.74 17.38
N ARG A 524 28.03 12.28 16.51
CA ARG A 524 28.22 11.78 15.13
C ARG A 524 28.82 10.38 15.10
N LEU A 525 29.75 10.07 16.01
CA LEU A 525 30.26 8.72 16.23
C LEU A 525 29.15 7.78 16.70
N PHE A 526 28.32 8.22 17.65
CA PHE A 526 27.17 7.44 18.09
C PHE A 526 26.17 7.16 16.94
N PHE A 527 25.97 8.13 16.04
CA PHE A 527 25.13 8.00 14.86
C PHE A 527 25.60 6.89 13.91
N ILE A 528 26.90 6.80 13.61
CA ILE A 528 27.43 5.76 12.72
C ILE A 528 27.53 4.37 13.37
N ASN A 529 27.60 4.31 14.71
CA ASN A 529 27.82 3.08 15.47
C ASN A 529 26.52 2.31 15.81
N ARG A 530 25.35 2.95 15.74
CA ARG A 530 24.09 2.26 16.06
C ARG A 530 23.57 1.42 14.89
N SER A 531 23.70 0.10 15.04
CA SER A 531 22.93 -0.89 14.27
C SER A 531 21.47 -0.87 14.74
N SER A 532 20.65 0.02 14.19
CA SER A 532 19.20 -0.19 14.24
C SER A 532 18.82 -1.39 13.37
N SER A 533 17.64 -1.99 13.58
CA SER A 533 17.08 -3.07 12.74
C SER A 533 16.97 -2.73 11.25
N ARG A 534 17.34 -1.51 10.84
CA ARG A 534 17.27 -1.05 9.45
C ARG A 534 18.63 -0.88 8.77
N GLY A 535 19.79 -0.96 9.45
CA GLY A 535 21.17 -0.99 8.87
C GLY A 535 22.08 0.24 9.13
N LEU A 536 23.38 0.16 8.81
CA LEU A 536 24.44 1.15 9.21
C LEU A 536 24.69 2.26 8.17
N PRO A 537 24.94 3.53 8.57
CA PRO A 537 25.16 4.65 7.63
C PRO A 537 26.33 4.45 6.64
N LEU A 538 27.40 3.77 7.06
CA LEU A 538 28.58 3.54 6.23
C LEU A 538 28.48 2.29 5.34
N ALA A 539 27.38 1.53 5.42
CA ALA A 539 27.28 0.19 4.83
C ALA A 539 27.39 0.13 3.31
N LYS A 540 27.19 1.25 2.59
CA LYS A 540 27.30 1.32 1.12
C LYS A 540 28.64 1.89 0.64
N ILE A 541 29.50 2.35 1.55
CA ILE A 541 30.83 2.82 1.18
C ILE A 541 31.69 1.60 0.87
N ASP A 542 32.37 1.61 -0.27
CA ASP A 542 33.38 0.61 -0.60
C ASP A 542 34.45 0.56 0.51
N ILE A 543 34.80 -0.65 0.96
CA ILE A 543 35.75 -0.82 2.05
C ILE A 543 37.13 -0.24 1.72
N ASP A 544 37.53 -0.25 0.44
CA ASP A 544 38.80 0.34 0.00
C ASP A 544 38.81 1.85 0.22
N ASN A 545 37.70 2.54 -0.05
CA ASN A 545 37.57 3.97 0.20
C ASN A 545 37.68 4.31 1.70
N LEU A 546 37.14 3.44 2.59
CA LEU A 546 37.27 3.60 4.04
C LEU A 546 38.72 3.41 4.50
N ILE A 547 39.41 2.40 3.97
CA ILE A 547 40.81 2.11 4.27
C ILE A 547 41.70 3.27 3.80
N GLU A 548 41.55 3.71 2.55
CA GLU A 548 42.30 4.82 1.97
C GLU A 548 42.14 6.10 2.78
N TRP A 549 40.90 6.42 3.20
CA TRP A 549 40.65 7.59 4.04
C TRP A 549 41.32 7.49 5.42
N CYS A 550 41.26 6.32 6.07
CA CYS A 550 41.91 6.11 7.37
C CYS A 550 43.44 6.23 7.26
N MET A 551 44.03 5.71 6.19
CA MET A 551 45.46 5.86 5.90
C MET A 551 45.83 7.34 5.65
N ALA A 552 45.03 8.06 4.87
CA ALA A 552 45.27 9.46 4.54
C ALA A 552 45.18 10.39 5.77
N LYS A 553 44.34 10.07 6.75
CA LYS A 553 44.24 10.85 8.00
C LYS A 553 45.44 10.71 8.92
N ASN A 554 46.19 9.60 8.83
CA ASN A 554 47.36 9.33 9.66
C ASN A 554 47.11 9.46 11.18
N ASP A 555 45.90 9.13 11.63
CA ASP A 555 45.51 9.10 13.06
C ASP A 555 45.01 7.70 13.42
N PRO A 556 45.74 6.93 14.26
CA PRO A 556 45.32 5.59 14.66
C PRO A 556 43.94 5.55 15.35
N ASN A 557 43.48 6.66 15.94
CA ASN A 557 42.21 6.70 16.69
C ASN A 557 40.96 6.70 15.80
N VAL A 558 41.08 6.97 14.49
CA VAL A 558 39.92 6.92 13.59
C VAL A 558 39.53 5.49 13.23
N TRP A 559 40.48 4.54 13.24
CA TRP A 559 40.23 3.17 12.83
C TRP A 559 39.18 2.45 13.70
N PRO A 560 39.26 2.48 15.05
CA PRO A 560 38.21 1.88 15.90
C PRO A 560 36.84 2.53 15.70
N SER A 561 36.82 3.84 15.43
CA SER A 561 35.59 4.60 15.20
C SER A 561 34.89 4.15 13.91
N ILE A 562 35.63 3.94 12.83
CA ILE A 562 35.08 3.45 11.55
C ILE A 562 34.68 1.98 11.65
N ALA A 563 35.49 1.14 12.33
CA ALA A 563 35.19 -0.27 12.56
C ALA A 563 33.86 -0.51 13.28
N ALA A 564 33.43 0.43 14.12
CA ALA A 564 32.13 0.35 14.78
C ALA A 564 30.95 0.57 13.80
N GLY A 565 31.17 1.20 12.65
CA GLY A 565 30.17 1.52 11.63
C GLY A 565 30.13 0.59 10.40
N ILE A 566 31.03 -0.38 10.27
CA ILE A 566 31.04 -1.34 9.14
C ILE A 566 30.10 -2.54 9.38
N ASN A 567 29.68 -3.23 8.32
CA ASN A 567 28.90 -4.45 8.46
C ASN A 567 29.83 -5.64 8.81
N LEU A 568 29.54 -6.34 9.91
CA LEU A 568 30.41 -7.42 10.41
C LEU A 568 29.97 -8.81 9.98
N TRP A 569 28.67 -9.05 9.79
CA TRP A 569 28.12 -10.40 9.68
C TRP A 569 27.55 -10.68 8.27
N SER A 570 27.79 -11.88 7.72
CA SER A 570 27.16 -12.38 6.49
C SER A 570 25.63 -12.55 6.65
N LYS A 571 24.84 -12.34 5.59
CA LYS A 571 23.36 -12.10 5.54
C LYS A 571 22.43 -12.88 6.51
N ASP A 572 21.32 -12.20 6.87
CA ASP A 572 19.97 -12.68 7.22
C ASP A 572 19.71 -13.62 8.42
N ALA A 573 20.50 -13.54 9.49
CA ALA A 573 20.12 -14.14 10.79
C ALA A 573 19.38 -13.18 11.76
N LEU A 574 18.98 -12.00 11.28
CA LEU A 574 18.23 -10.99 12.06
C LEU A 574 16.77 -10.84 11.61
N SER A 575 16.32 -11.55 10.58
CA SER A 575 14.91 -11.63 10.19
C SER A 575 14.17 -12.62 11.10
N TYR A 576 12.98 -12.23 11.56
CA TYR A 576 12.07 -13.04 12.39
C TYR A 576 11.43 -14.22 11.64
N GLU A 577 11.88 -14.53 10.43
CA GLU A 577 11.39 -15.65 9.63
C GLU A 577 12.31 -16.85 9.79
N ALA A 578 11.73 -18.01 10.11
CA ALA A 578 12.46 -19.26 10.16
C ALA A 578 13.03 -19.57 8.76
N PRO A 579 14.34 -19.89 8.65
CA PRO A 579 14.96 -20.17 7.37
C PRO A 579 14.38 -21.42 6.70
N LYS A 580 14.34 -21.42 5.36
CA LYS A 580 13.84 -22.52 4.54
C LYS A 580 14.77 -23.74 4.49
N ASP A 581 16.02 -23.62 4.95
CA ASP A 581 17.03 -24.69 4.87
C ASP A 581 17.99 -24.67 6.09
N PRO A 582 18.15 -25.77 6.87
CA PRO A 582 18.96 -25.77 8.10
C PRO A 582 20.48 -25.79 7.89
N GLU A 583 20.98 -26.17 6.70
CA GLU A 583 22.40 -26.48 6.47
C GLU A 583 23.26 -25.31 5.94
N GLN A 584 22.67 -24.16 5.58
CA GLN A 584 23.41 -22.97 5.10
C GLN A 584 23.71 -21.92 6.19
N ASN A 585 23.75 -22.32 7.46
CA ASN A 585 23.50 -21.43 8.60
C ASN A 585 24.73 -21.05 9.46
N GLU A 586 25.96 -21.12 8.92
CA GLU A 586 27.13 -20.61 9.66
C GLU A 586 27.24 -19.09 9.50
N LEU A 587 26.97 -18.36 10.59
CA LEU A 587 27.26 -16.93 10.67
C LEU A 587 28.77 -16.72 10.55
N THR A 588 29.22 -15.95 9.57
CA THR A 588 30.65 -15.64 9.36
C THR A 588 30.91 -14.14 9.35
N LEU A 589 32.19 -13.76 9.53
CA LEU A 589 32.62 -12.38 9.31
C LEU A 589 32.59 -12.05 7.81
N THR A 590 32.16 -10.84 7.47
CA THR A 590 32.22 -10.37 6.08
C THR A 590 33.68 -10.22 5.62
N GLU A 591 33.92 -10.46 4.33
CA GLU A 591 35.23 -10.24 3.72
C GLU A 591 35.71 -8.78 3.91
N ASP A 592 34.79 -7.82 3.81
CA ASP A 592 35.06 -6.39 4.08
C ASP A 592 35.56 -6.15 5.52
N ALA A 593 34.98 -6.81 6.52
CA ALA A 593 35.40 -6.65 7.91
C ALA A 593 36.80 -7.23 8.15
N ILE A 594 37.13 -8.36 7.51
CA ILE A 594 38.47 -8.96 7.57
C ILE A 594 39.48 -8.05 6.87
N LYS A 595 39.17 -7.59 5.66
CA LYS A 595 40.03 -6.69 4.89
C LYS A 595 40.33 -5.39 5.63
N PHE A 596 39.33 -4.79 6.29
CA PHE A 596 39.52 -3.61 7.13
C PHE A 596 40.40 -3.89 8.36
N LEU A 597 40.20 -5.04 9.01
CA LEU A 597 41.01 -5.47 10.14
C LEU A 597 42.49 -5.67 9.75
N GLU A 598 42.75 -6.27 8.60
CA GLU A 598 44.09 -6.46 8.08
C GLU A 598 44.77 -5.15 7.67
N ALA A 599 44.03 -4.17 7.15
CA ALA A 599 44.61 -2.89 6.77
C ALA A 599 45.01 -2.01 7.97
N SER A 600 44.47 -2.27 9.16
CA SER A 600 44.69 -1.44 10.36
C SER A 600 46.13 -1.52 10.90
N PRO A 601 46.72 -0.39 11.34
CA PRO A 601 48.02 -0.39 12.03
C PRO A 601 47.96 -1.00 13.44
N ASP A 602 46.78 -1.08 14.05
CA ASP A 602 46.53 -1.77 15.32
C ASP A 602 45.27 -2.63 15.23
N PRO A 603 45.38 -3.88 14.72
CA PRO A 603 44.24 -4.80 14.61
C PRO A 603 43.63 -5.18 15.97
N GLY A 604 44.40 -5.09 17.06
CA GLY A 604 43.93 -5.40 18.41
C GLY A 604 42.82 -4.46 18.89
N SER A 605 42.98 -3.16 18.60
CA SER A 605 41.95 -2.14 18.89
C SER A 605 40.64 -2.39 18.14
N ILE A 606 40.71 -2.85 16.90
CA ILE A 606 39.55 -3.14 16.04
C ILE A 606 38.82 -4.40 16.52
N LEU A 607 39.58 -5.44 16.88
CA LEU A 607 39.04 -6.66 17.45
C LEU A 607 38.24 -6.42 18.74
N LYS A 608 38.67 -5.45 19.55
CA LYS A 608 37.91 -5.05 20.74
C LYS A 608 36.52 -4.49 20.37
N ILE A 609 36.46 -3.64 19.35
CA ILE A 609 35.19 -3.10 18.83
C ILE A 609 34.31 -4.22 18.24
N PHE A 610 34.89 -5.17 17.51
CA PHE A 610 34.15 -6.31 16.99
C PHE A 610 33.57 -7.18 18.12
N ALA A 611 34.35 -7.42 19.17
CA ALA A 611 33.91 -8.16 20.35
C ALA A 611 32.75 -7.47 21.08
N GLU A 612 32.77 -6.13 21.21
CA GLU A 612 31.66 -5.36 21.81
C GLU A 612 30.34 -5.54 21.04
N ARG A 613 30.40 -5.76 19.71
CA ARG A 613 29.23 -5.94 18.84
C ARG A 613 28.65 -7.36 18.80
N VAL A 614 29.28 -8.32 19.48
CA VAL A 614 28.71 -9.66 19.69
C VAL A 614 27.42 -9.56 20.50
N THR A 615 27.42 -8.71 21.52
CA THR A 615 26.28 -8.57 22.43
C THR A 615 25.18 -7.72 21.78
N PRO A 616 23.98 -8.27 21.55
CA PRO A 616 22.89 -7.49 20.96
C PRO A 616 22.33 -6.45 21.94
N SER A 617 21.90 -5.30 21.41
CA SER A 617 21.17 -4.26 22.15
C SER A 617 19.66 -4.52 22.26
N SER A 618 19.13 -5.43 21.44
CA SER A 618 17.73 -5.91 21.44
C SER A 618 17.71 -7.33 20.90
N TRP A 619 16.91 -8.21 21.49
CA TRP A 619 16.77 -9.62 21.10
C TRP A 619 15.36 -10.10 21.47
N SER A 620 14.94 -11.22 20.86
CA SER A 620 13.74 -11.97 21.22
C SER A 620 14.15 -13.40 21.58
N GLY A 621 13.53 -13.99 22.60
CA GLY A 621 13.96 -15.28 23.15
C GLY A 621 15.27 -15.17 23.95
N SER A 622 16.17 -16.14 23.79
CA SER A 622 17.45 -16.20 24.50
C SER A 622 18.50 -15.30 23.85
N ARG A 623 19.05 -14.38 24.65
CA ARG A 623 20.21 -13.55 24.30
C ARG A 623 21.45 -14.40 24.06
N ALA A 624 21.65 -15.43 24.88
CA ALA A 624 22.78 -16.35 24.72
C ALA A 624 22.74 -17.07 23.36
N SER A 625 21.55 -17.47 22.90
CA SER A 625 21.36 -18.08 21.58
C SER A 625 21.67 -17.13 20.42
N VAL A 626 21.46 -15.82 20.58
CA VAL A 626 21.87 -14.81 19.57
C VAL A 626 23.38 -14.55 19.61
N MET A 627 24.00 -14.66 20.78
CA MET A 627 25.43 -14.38 20.96
C MET A 627 26.31 -15.54 20.48
N GLN A 628 25.91 -16.79 20.71
CA GLN A 628 26.75 -17.97 20.41
C GLN A 628 27.26 -18.00 18.95
N PRO A 629 26.42 -17.82 17.91
CA PRO A 629 26.90 -17.81 16.52
C PRO A 629 27.90 -16.69 16.23
N ARG A 630 27.71 -15.51 16.84
CA ARG A 630 28.62 -14.35 16.69
C ARG A 630 29.98 -14.59 17.35
N VAL A 631 30.00 -15.30 18.47
CA VAL A 631 31.24 -15.70 19.15
C VAL A 631 32.01 -16.68 18.28
N GLU A 632 31.34 -17.68 17.70
CA GLU A 632 32.01 -18.66 16.84
C GLU A 632 32.54 -18.02 15.55
N ALA A 633 31.80 -17.08 14.95
CA ALA A 633 32.25 -16.29 13.81
C ALA A 633 33.56 -15.52 14.12
N LEU A 634 33.66 -14.86 15.28
CA LEU A 634 34.92 -14.23 15.71
C LEU A 634 36.03 -15.25 16.03
N GLY A 635 35.65 -16.45 16.49
CA GLY A 635 36.57 -17.56 16.76
C GLY A 635 37.37 -18.01 15.54
N GLN A 636 36.84 -17.79 14.33
CA GLN A 636 37.55 -18.07 13.08
C GLN A 636 38.86 -17.27 12.95
N LEU A 637 38.96 -16.10 13.59
CA LEU A 637 40.19 -15.28 13.57
C LEU A 637 41.32 -15.85 14.44
N ILE A 638 41.07 -16.87 15.27
CA ILE A 638 42.11 -17.52 16.10
C ILE A 638 43.16 -18.22 15.23
N THR A 639 42.76 -18.74 14.07
CA THR A 639 43.64 -19.43 13.12
C THR A 639 44.22 -18.50 12.07
N HIS A 640 44.02 -17.18 12.20
CA HIS A 640 44.50 -16.19 11.24
C HIS A 640 46.04 -16.20 11.14
N GLN A 641 46.57 -16.06 9.91
CA GLN A 641 48.01 -16.16 9.63
C GLN A 641 48.83 -15.08 10.34
N ARG A 642 48.24 -13.89 10.50
CA ARG A 642 48.82 -12.74 11.19
C ARG A 642 48.73 -12.86 12.72
N SER A 643 49.89 -12.91 13.38
CA SER A 643 49.99 -13.13 14.83
C SER A 643 49.46 -11.97 15.68
N ASP A 644 49.47 -10.76 15.13
CA ASP A 644 48.88 -9.54 15.69
C ASP A 644 47.35 -9.52 15.63
N ILE A 645 46.72 -10.43 14.86
CA ILE A 645 45.27 -10.65 14.81
C ILE A 645 44.89 -11.90 15.64
N SER A 646 45.58 -13.02 15.44
CA SER A 646 45.21 -14.30 16.10
C SER A 646 45.40 -14.29 17.62
N LYS A 647 46.42 -13.59 18.14
CA LYS A 647 46.63 -13.49 19.60
C LYS A 647 45.52 -12.69 20.29
N PRO A 648 45.18 -11.45 19.87
CA PRO A 648 44.04 -10.73 20.47
C PRO A 648 42.70 -11.43 20.24
N ALA A 649 42.49 -12.06 19.07
CA ALA A 649 41.27 -12.82 18.79
C ALA A 649 41.07 -13.98 19.79
N LYS A 650 42.14 -14.71 20.12
CA LYS A 650 42.10 -15.79 21.12
C LYS A 650 41.72 -15.26 22.51
N ALA A 651 42.25 -14.11 22.92
CA ALA A 651 41.90 -13.48 24.19
C ALA A 651 40.44 -13.02 24.22
N ALA A 652 39.97 -12.36 23.16
CA ALA A 652 38.57 -11.90 23.04
C ALA A 652 37.59 -13.08 23.02
N TYR A 653 37.89 -14.14 22.28
CA TYR A 653 37.05 -15.34 22.19
C TYR A 653 36.86 -16.04 23.54
N GLN A 654 37.93 -16.15 24.35
CA GLN A 654 37.81 -16.72 25.70
C GLN A 654 36.90 -15.87 26.61
N GLN A 655 37.05 -14.55 26.58
CA GLN A 655 36.21 -13.64 27.35
C GLN A 655 34.73 -13.74 26.93
N LEU A 656 34.48 -13.77 25.62
CA LEU A 656 33.14 -13.88 25.06
C LEU A 656 32.47 -15.21 25.40
N LYS A 657 33.19 -16.33 25.41
CA LYS A 657 32.66 -17.63 25.85
C LYS A 657 32.20 -17.62 27.30
N THR A 658 33.00 -17.04 28.20
CA THR A 658 32.60 -16.87 29.59
C THR A 658 31.34 -16.01 29.72
N LEU A 659 31.24 -14.95 28.91
CA LEU A 659 30.09 -14.05 28.94
C LEU A 659 28.80 -14.73 28.43
N VAL A 660 28.88 -15.56 27.39
CA VAL A 660 27.73 -16.36 26.92
C VAL A 660 27.28 -17.36 27.99
N GLU A 661 28.21 -18.02 28.67
CA GLU A 661 27.87 -18.98 29.73
C GLU A 661 27.19 -18.31 30.93
N ASN A 662 27.68 -17.13 31.33
CA ASN A 662 27.04 -16.33 32.39
C ASN A 662 25.61 -15.91 32.01
N GLU A 663 25.37 -15.54 30.74
CA GLU A 663 24.02 -15.15 30.30
C GLU A 663 23.07 -16.37 30.26
N LYS A 664 23.54 -17.56 29.86
CA LYS A 664 22.75 -18.81 29.95
C LYS A 664 22.31 -19.10 31.38
N GLN A 665 23.23 -19.00 32.34
CA GLN A 665 22.93 -19.23 33.75
C GLN A 665 21.92 -18.21 34.29
N ARG A 666 22.05 -16.95 33.87
CA ARG A 666 21.10 -15.89 34.24
C ARG A 666 19.70 -16.16 33.68
N GLU A 667 19.58 -16.50 32.41
CA GLU A 667 18.30 -16.82 31.77
C GLU A 667 17.61 -18.02 32.45
N GLN A 668 18.36 -19.10 32.72
CA GLN A 668 17.84 -20.26 33.46
C GLN A 668 17.32 -19.92 34.87
N CYS A 669 18.01 -19.01 35.57
CA CYS A 669 17.57 -18.55 36.88
C CYS A 669 16.29 -17.71 36.82
N GLU A 670 16.20 -16.80 35.84
CA GLU A 670 15.01 -15.97 35.62
C GLU A 670 13.79 -16.81 35.23
N ASP A 671 13.96 -17.84 34.38
CA ASP A 671 12.90 -18.77 33.99
C ASP A 671 12.42 -19.61 35.19
N SER A 672 13.35 -20.17 35.97
CA SER A 672 13.04 -20.94 37.19
C SER A 672 12.25 -20.12 38.22
N GLN A 673 12.57 -18.83 38.38
CA GLN A 673 11.87 -17.92 39.31
C GLN A 673 10.47 -17.52 38.81
N ARG A 674 10.24 -17.49 37.49
CA ARG A 674 8.92 -17.21 36.91
C ARG A 674 8.00 -18.42 37.08
N GLU A 675 8.48 -19.62 36.83
CA GLU A 675 7.70 -20.85 36.97
C GLU A 675 7.22 -21.08 38.41
N GLN A 676 8.03 -20.73 39.41
CA GLN A 676 7.69 -20.84 40.83
C GLN A 676 6.63 -19.85 41.36
N ARG A 677 6.16 -18.89 40.54
CA ARG A 677 5.11 -17.92 40.93
C ARG A 677 3.71 -18.26 40.39
N PHE A 678 3.60 -19.32 39.59
CA PHE A 678 2.35 -19.77 38.99
C PHE A 678 1.80 -21.07 39.61
N GLU A 679 2.53 -21.66 40.57
CA GLU A 679 1.98 -22.57 41.58
C GLU A 679 1.52 -21.78 42.82
#